data_AF-A0A934KJS1-F1
#
_entry.id   AF-A0A934KJS1-F1
#
_cell.length_a   1.000
_cell.length_b   1.000
_cell.length_c   1.000
_cell.angle_alpha   90.00
_cell.angle_beta   90.00
_cell.angle_gamma   90.00
#
_symmetry.space_group_name_H-M   'P 1'
#
loop_
_entity.id
_entity.type
_entity.pdbx_description
1 polymer ?
#
loop_
_entity_poly.entity_id
_entity_poly.type
_entity_poly.pdbx_seq_one_letter_code
_entity_poly.pdbx_strand_id
1 'polypeptide(L)'
;MARAHGGLIGLGVAALIAAGATGLSPLPTRAAAPPTPGSQIGFGVPTVVDPIHTNGEPDIAINPKDHSVYNSGPTGTGTQRSTWFGSLDQGQTFRPVTQGTPPNALVTFPAPQPGGGDTDINFDRSGKQYFSDLYALTCLRVAVTADDGATTSQNVYPGGCAGVPAADRQWLAVYDPATPTPVAQGGSAYGHGPLVYMEYNNLTTGSQWTKSTDGLTYTTASTAGRFGADGYPAIDQVSGKVFETSGGSSTGGAAQTAACHATHCLLMNIGTPNASGNLTFMDEGASPKLVHIADTPTGDPDSLFTVLSMDTARNLYVTYAINPDNNNPSQRQVFVSASSYKTGWTVWTTPVQVSGLLSNDKVNVFPWGKAGGPGLMDAVWYGANKLEDPSAHSTPPKAWNVFMSQLKFQTDTDNAVITSAAPQIIPTQATPHPMHYDDICLKGTECILSAGNRNLADFFVVTLDDKGAAQIVYDDTSNGLIQSPLDPSIPQVADHSGAGVITVAHQSSGPSALDGSDVATTFTGTTSMPMSGLTRTSGKAKYPVIGGTNVPGMDLLGSHMSLADGTLTVTSDVLGDPKTALADLAARGNPATLLHFVTRWQLGNTIYYGAMQVNPIGGTEFYAGRAQSVDLCSVSACFPHITTYPEPETANRATNPGSGLTEPGALTCPAAPATGPCQITIRIKAADVGTPTSSSLLEEVGSYALSSTHQQGATSNLQAQADNVPLEIDGICCYNFGVTPATQVPESPWAALLPGLGLALIAAGVGRSRRARGRAVRSAR
;
A
#
# COMPACT_ATOMS: atom_id res chain seq x y z
N MET A 1 34.60 -48.34 -12.57
CA MET A 1 36.01 -48.51 -12.15
C MET A 1 36.92 -48.54 -13.37
N ALA A 2 38.07 -47.86 -13.28
CA ALA A 2 39.31 -47.92 -14.08
C ALA A 2 39.21 -47.60 -15.60
N ARG A 3 39.80 -46.48 -16.10
CA ARG A 3 41.24 -46.13 -16.32
C ARG A 3 41.89 -47.00 -17.41
N ALA A 4 42.76 -46.53 -18.31
CA ALA A 4 43.38 -45.23 -18.63
C ALA A 4 44.23 -45.40 -19.93
N HIS A 5 44.95 -44.33 -20.32
CA HIS A 5 46.07 -44.15 -21.29
C HIS A 5 45.69 -43.10 -22.36
N GLY A 6 46.51 -42.15 -22.81
CA GLY A 6 47.91 -41.75 -22.62
C GLY A 6 48.19 -40.60 -23.62
N GLY A 7 49.14 -39.69 -23.39
CA GLY A 7 50.34 -39.61 -24.24
C GLY A 7 50.62 -38.19 -24.77
N LEU A 8 51.87 -37.95 -25.20
CA LEU A 8 52.63 -36.69 -25.23
C LEU A 8 52.86 -36.06 -26.65
N ILE A 9 53.22 -34.77 -26.65
CA ILE A 9 54.18 -34.01 -27.52
C ILE A 9 53.84 -33.71 -29.00
N GLY A 10 53.83 -32.40 -29.36
CA GLY A 10 54.87 -31.81 -30.23
C GLY A 10 54.54 -31.25 -31.63
N LEU A 11 54.74 -29.93 -31.78
CA LEU A 11 55.32 -29.16 -32.92
C LEU A 11 54.74 -29.20 -34.35
N GLY A 12 54.61 -28.01 -34.95
CA GLY A 12 54.91 -27.79 -36.38
C GLY A 12 53.83 -27.08 -37.20
N VAL A 13 54.20 -25.95 -37.82
CA VAL A 13 53.39 -25.09 -38.71
C VAL A 13 53.71 -25.38 -40.18
N ALA A 14 52.71 -25.46 -41.08
CA ALA A 14 52.65 -24.76 -42.39
C ALA A 14 51.51 -25.24 -43.34
N ALA A 15 50.82 -24.25 -43.96
CA ALA A 15 50.20 -24.21 -45.31
C ALA A 15 49.06 -25.19 -45.68
N LEU A 16 48.04 -24.94 -46.53
CA LEU A 16 47.35 -23.79 -47.16
C LEU A 16 46.14 -24.42 -47.93
N ILE A 17 44.98 -23.73 -47.97
CA ILE A 17 43.84 -23.83 -48.94
C ILE A 17 43.06 -25.17 -49.08
N ALA A 18 41.75 -25.14 -48.78
CA ALA A 18 40.65 -25.25 -49.76
C ALA A 18 39.31 -25.63 -49.08
N ALA A 19 38.23 -25.14 -49.71
CA ALA A 19 36.86 -25.08 -49.24
C ALA A 19 36.18 -26.42 -48.88
N GLY A 20 35.23 -26.36 -47.95
CA GLY A 20 34.26 -27.40 -47.67
C GLY A 20 33.18 -26.90 -46.72
N ALA A 21 31.93 -26.90 -47.17
CA ALA A 21 30.75 -26.39 -46.48
C ALA A 21 30.47 -27.09 -45.13
N THR A 22 30.13 -26.32 -44.09
CA THR A 22 29.38 -26.77 -42.89
C THR A 22 28.71 -25.56 -42.20
N GLY A 23 27.63 -25.84 -41.46
CA GLY A 23 26.57 -24.92 -41.09
C GLY A 23 26.94 -23.72 -40.22
N LEU A 24 26.18 -22.64 -40.42
CA LEU A 24 26.13 -21.46 -39.57
C LEU A 24 25.54 -21.85 -38.20
N SER A 25 26.41 -22.08 -37.22
CA SER A 25 26.03 -21.92 -35.81
C SER A 25 25.85 -20.42 -35.52
N PRO A 26 24.75 -19.97 -34.89
CA PRO A 26 24.66 -18.60 -34.45
C PRO A 26 25.70 -18.39 -33.33
N LEU A 27 26.66 -17.50 -33.59
CA LEU A 27 27.54 -16.94 -32.57
C LEU A 27 26.66 -16.26 -31.50
N PRO A 28 26.99 -16.40 -30.19
CA PRO A 28 26.30 -15.67 -29.15
C PRO A 28 26.42 -14.18 -29.45
N THR A 29 25.27 -13.56 -29.71
CA THR A 29 25.16 -12.12 -29.84
C THR A 29 25.70 -11.49 -28.56
N ARG A 30 26.71 -10.63 -28.76
CA ARG A 30 27.35 -9.83 -27.73
C ARG A 30 26.24 -9.14 -26.92
N ALA A 31 26.20 -9.44 -25.63
CA ALA A 31 25.30 -8.81 -24.67
C ALA A 31 25.26 -7.30 -24.92
N ALA A 32 24.03 -6.76 -24.98
CA ALA A 32 23.81 -5.32 -24.97
C ALA A 32 24.64 -4.69 -23.85
N ALA A 33 25.20 -3.50 -24.11
CA ALA A 33 25.83 -2.72 -23.07
C ALA A 33 24.86 -2.58 -21.88
N PRO A 34 25.36 -2.63 -20.63
CA PRO A 34 24.50 -2.44 -19.47
C PRO A 34 23.75 -1.11 -19.63
N PRO A 35 22.44 -1.07 -19.33
CA PRO A 35 21.72 0.19 -19.32
C PRO A 35 22.46 1.17 -18.39
N THR A 36 22.50 2.43 -18.79
CA THR A 36 22.80 3.56 -17.89
C THR A 36 22.05 3.31 -16.58
N PRO A 37 22.65 3.48 -15.39
CA PRO A 37 21.91 3.32 -14.15
C PRO A 37 20.66 4.18 -14.25
N GLY A 38 19.48 3.54 -14.30
CA GLY A 38 18.25 4.25 -14.02
C GLY A 38 18.41 4.90 -12.65
N SER A 39 17.83 6.08 -12.46
CA SER A 39 17.71 6.65 -11.12
C SER A 39 17.10 5.59 -10.20
N GLN A 40 17.75 5.33 -9.07
CA GLN A 40 17.27 4.37 -8.11
C GLN A 40 15.90 4.82 -7.60
N ILE A 41 14.93 3.92 -7.55
CA ILE A 41 13.63 4.22 -6.94
C ILE A 41 13.82 4.30 -5.43
N GLY A 42 13.48 5.45 -4.87
CA GLY A 42 13.49 5.70 -3.43
C GLY A 42 12.12 6.13 -2.94
N PHE A 43 11.83 5.80 -1.68
CA PHE A 43 10.63 6.20 -0.98
C PHE A 43 10.97 7.19 0.14
N GLY A 44 10.07 8.14 0.39
CA GLY A 44 10.16 9.03 1.56
C GLY A 44 9.71 8.34 2.85
N VAL A 45 9.63 9.10 3.94
CA VAL A 45 8.97 8.62 5.18
C VAL A 45 7.50 8.32 4.87
N PRO A 46 6.97 7.14 5.20
CA PRO A 46 5.57 6.83 4.98
C PRO A 46 4.63 7.73 5.81
N THR A 47 3.44 8.01 5.26
CA THR A 47 2.39 8.78 5.92
C THR A 47 1.44 7.82 6.65
N VAL A 48 1.25 8.02 7.96
CA VAL A 48 0.18 7.36 8.72
C VAL A 48 -1.15 8.03 8.40
N VAL A 49 -2.12 7.25 7.90
CA VAL A 49 -3.44 7.74 7.47
C VAL A 49 -4.29 8.14 8.67
N ASP A 50 -4.36 7.30 9.71
CA ASP A 50 -5.11 7.58 10.91
C ASP A 50 -4.39 7.04 12.16
N PRO A 51 -4.26 7.82 13.24
CA PRO A 51 -3.53 7.42 14.43
C PRO A 51 -4.37 6.60 15.41
N ILE A 52 -5.65 6.36 15.14
CA ILE A 52 -6.62 5.72 16.03
C ILE A 52 -7.17 4.42 15.43
N HIS A 53 -7.77 4.48 14.25
CA HIS A 53 -8.39 3.36 13.57
C HIS A 53 -7.37 2.55 12.79
N THR A 54 -7.44 1.23 12.92
CA THR A 54 -6.68 0.27 12.12
C THR A 54 -7.63 -0.60 11.32
N ASN A 55 -7.16 -1.09 10.18
CA ASN A 55 -7.92 -1.98 9.30
C ASN A 55 -6.98 -3.04 8.67
N GLY A 56 -7.55 -3.94 7.88
CA GLY A 56 -6.82 -4.73 6.90
C GLY A 56 -7.27 -4.34 5.50
N GLU A 57 -6.68 -4.94 4.45
CA GLU A 57 -7.13 -4.74 3.05
C GLU A 57 -7.23 -3.25 2.63
N PRO A 58 -6.18 -2.42 2.84
CA PRO A 58 -6.29 -1.00 2.55
C PRO A 58 -6.29 -0.74 1.04
N ASP A 59 -7.22 0.11 0.61
CA ASP A 59 -7.35 0.61 -0.75
C ASP A 59 -6.89 2.08 -0.85
N ILE A 60 -6.41 2.50 -2.01
CA ILE A 60 -6.00 3.88 -2.28
C ILE A 60 -6.35 4.31 -3.71
N ALA A 61 -6.97 5.48 -3.81
CA ALA A 61 -7.31 6.07 -5.10
C ALA A 61 -7.12 7.60 -5.08
N ILE A 62 -6.81 8.15 -6.25
CA ILE A 62 -6.51 9.57 -6.42
C ILE A 62 -7.57 10.20 -7.31
N ASN A 63 -8.15 11.30 -6.83
CA ASN A 63 -9.14 12.06 -7.57
C ASN A 63 -8.50 12.63 -8.85
N PRO A 64 -9.00 12.28 -10.05
CA PRO A 64 -8.38 12.70 -11.31
C PRO A 64 -8.52 14.21 -11.58
N LYS A 65 -9.37 14.93 -10.83
CA LYS A 65 -9.64 16.36 -11.04
C LYS A 65 -8.72 17.28 -10.26
N ASP A 66 -8.43 16.96 -9.01
CA ASP A 66 -7.69 17.83 -8.10
C ASP A 66 -6.54 17.14 -7.34
N HIS A 67 -6.35 15.84 -7.58
CA HIS A 67 -5.29 15.03 -7.00
C HIS A 67 -5.36 14.91 -5.47
N SER A 68 -6.56 15.11 -4.90
CA SER A 68 -6.85 14.63 -3.54
C SER A 68 -6.74 13.10 -3.47
N VAL A 69 -6.29 12.61 -2.31
CA VAL A 69 -5.96 11.18 -2.10
C VAL A 69 -6.96 10.58 -1.13
N TYR A 70 -7.46 9.40 -1.41
CA TYR A 70 -8.44 8.72 -0.57
C TYR A 70 -7.97 7.32 -0.25
N ASN A 71 -8.26 6.91 0.98
CA ASN A 71 -7.99 5.58 1.46
C ASN A 71 -9.25 4.99 2.10
N SER A 72 -9.41 3.67 1.99
CA SER A 72 -10.37 2.93 2.79
C SER A 72 -9.78 1.61 3.23
N GLY A 73 -10.48 0.95 4.15
CA GLY A 73 -10.21 -0.43 4.48
C GLY A 73 -11.22 -0.98 5.49
N PRO A 74 -11.55 -2.27 5.41
CA PRO A 74 -12.48 -2.92 6.33
C PRO A 74 -11.89 -3.14 7.72
N THR A 75 -12.69 -2.82 8.74
CA THR A 75 -12.42 -3.21 10.14
C THR A 75 -13.04 -4.58 10.46
N GLY A 76 -13.40 -5.35 9.43
CA GLY A 76 -13.90 -6.71 9.55
C GLY A 76 -15.41 -6.83 9.73
N THR A 77 -15.94 -7.99 9.35
CA THR A 77 -17.37 -8.32 9.46
C THR A 77 -17.82 -8.64 10.89
N GLY A 78 -16.94 -8.60 11.89
CA GLY A 78 -17.39 -8.57 13.29
C GLY A 78 -17.79 -7.18 13.77
N THR A 79 -17.10 -6.15 13.29
CA THR A 79 -17.42 -4.74 13.56
C THR A 79 -18.45 -4.20 12.57
N GLN A 80 -18.44 -4.76 11.36
CA GLN A 80 -19.29 -4.40 10.23
C GLN A 80 -19.16 -2.91 9.87
N ARG A 81 -17.90 -2.47 9.90
CA ARG A 81 -17.47 -1.11 9.67
C ARG A 81 -16.32 -1.11 8.70
N SER A 82 -16.33 -0.12 7.82
CA SER A 82 -15.20 0.19 6.95
C SER A 82 -14.82 1.64 7.13
N THR A 83 -13.52 1.86 7.25
CA THR A 83 -12.95 3.21 7.33
C THR A 83 -12.88 3.81 5.93
N TRP A 84 -13.02 5.14 5.85
CA TRP A 84 -12.91 5.88 4.60
C TRP A 84 -12.36 7.27 4.90
N PHE A 85 -11.20 7.58 4.35
CA PHE A 85 -10.45 8.79 4.63
C PHE A 85 -10.18 9.58 3.34
N GLY A 86 -10.12 10.90 3.46
CA GLY A 86 -9.74 11.81 2.38
C GLY A 86 -8.63 12.76 2.81
N SER A 87 -7.68 12.98 1.91
CA SER A 87 -6.60 13.95 2.04
C SER A 87 -6.72 15.02 0.97
N LEU A 88 -6.85 16.27 1.42
CA LEU A 88 -6.93 17.47 0.56
C LEU A 88 -5.57 18.19 0.45
N ASP A 89 -4.49 17.52 0.84
CA ASP A 89 -3.11 18.01 0.79
C ASP A 89 -2.16 16.96 0.20
N GLN A 90 -2.65 16.26 -0.83
CA GLN A 90 -1.90 15.31 -1.67
C GLN A 90 -1.37 14.08 -0.90
N GLY A 91 -2.06 13.67 0.16
CA GLY A 91 -1.70 12.52 0.98
C GLY A 91 -0.79 12.83 2.17
N GLN A 92 -0.65 14.10 2.59
CA GLN A 92 0.12 14.48 3.79
C GLN A 92 -0.66 14.23 5.08
N THR A 93 -1.95 14.56 5.07
CA THR A 93 -2.84 14.33 6.21
C THR A 93 -4.22 13.89 5.73
N PHE A 94 -4.84 12.99 6.47
CA PHE A 94 -6.10 12.36 6.10
C PHE A 94 -7.16 12.62 7.16
N ARG A 95 -8.41 12.80 6.73
CA ARG A 95 -9.55 12.99 7.63
C ARG A 95 -10.67 12.03 7.29
N PRO A 96 -11.45 11.57 8.28
CA PRO A 96 -12.62 10.74 8.05
C PRO A 96 -13.61 11.38 7.05
N VAL A 97 -13.95 10.64 6.01
CA VAL A 97 -15.06 10.97 5.10
C VAL A 97 -16.38 10.83 5.83
N THR A 98 -17.30 11.76 5.59
CA THR A 98 -18.66 11.67 6.13
C THR A 98 -19.34 10.43 5.61
N GLN A 99 -19.81 9.54 6.49
CA GLN A 99 -20.56 8.34 6.12
C GLN A 99 -22.02 8.46 6.60
N GLY A 100 -22.82 9.25 5.87
CA GLY A 100 -24.18 9.63 6.24
C GLY A 100 -24.27 10.77 7.27
N THR A 101 -23.68 10.59 8.45
CA THR A 101 -23.60 11.67 9.48
C THR A 101 -22.18 12.20 9.59
N PRO A 102 -21.98 13.53 9.76
CA PRO A 102 -20.64 14.09 9.95
C PRO A 102 -19.91 13.44 11.16
N PRO A 103 -18.62 13.08 11.01
CA PRO A 103 -17.82 12.52 12.09
C PRO A 103 -17.78 13.45 13.31
N ASN A 104 -17.87 12.88 14.51
CA ASN A 104 -17.76 13.61 15.76
C ASN A 104 -17.15 12.72 16.86
N ALA A 105 -16.86 13.29 18.03
CA ALA A 105 -16.17 12.57 19.11
C ALA A 105 -16.98 11.41 19.78
N LEU A 106 -18.23 11.19 19.40
CA LEU A 106 -19.00 10.00 19.82
C LEU A 106 -18.93 8.85 18.80
N VAL A 107 -18.84 9.19 17.51
CA VAL A 107 -18.83 8.23 16.39
C VAL A 107 -18.13 8.90 15.21
N THR A 108 -16.99 8.35 14.78
CA THR A 108 -16.25 8.77 13.58
C THR A 108 -16.79 8.04 12.35
N PHE A 109 -16.76 6.72 12.38
CA PHE A 109 -17.29 5.80 11.39
C PHE A 109 -18.47 5.03 11.98
N PRO A 110 -19.72 5.44 11.67
CA PRO A 110 -20.86 4.66 12.09
C PRO A 110 -20.73 3.25 11.50
N ALA A 111 -21.25 2.25 12.21
CA ALA A 111 -21.40 0.89 11.71
C ALA A 111 -22.85 0.62 11.29
N PRO A 112 -23.46 1.40 10.36
CA PRO A 112 -24.77 1.05 9.87
C PRO A 112 -24.59 -0.21 9.03
N GLN A 113 -25.17 -1.32 9.47
CA GLN A 113 -25.28 -2.48 8.61
C GLN A 113 -25.95 -2.04 7.30
N PRO A 114 -25.43 -2.44 6.13
CA PRO A 114 -24.35 -3.41 5.87
C PRO A 114 -22.94 -2.81 5.64
N GLY A 115 -21.84 -3.53 5.93
CA GLY A 115 -20.45 -3.20 5.52
C GLY A 115 -19.36 -4.02 6.26
N GLY A 116 -18.07 -3.72 6.06
CA GLY A 116 -16.95 -4.27 6.85
C GLY A 116 -16.04 -5.30 6.17
N GLY A 117 -16.00 -5.37 4.83
CA GLY A 117 -15.09 -6.24 4.07
C GLY A 117 -14.74 -5.64 2.69
N ASP A 118 -13.57 -5.98 2.14
CA ASP A 118 -13.18 -5.71 0.74
C ASP A 118 -13.54 -4.30 0.22
N THR A 119 -13.07 -3.21 0.82
CA THR A 119 -13.44 -1.87 0.32
C THR A 119 -12.80 -1.57 -1.03
N ASP A 120 -13.51 -0.83 -1.89
CA ASP A 120 -12.96 -0.33 -3.17
C ASP A 120 -13.46 1.09 -3.48
N ILE A 121 -12.56 1.93 -3.98
CA ILE A 121 -12.75 3.33 -4.32
C ILE A 121 -12.43 3.56 -5.80
N ASN A 122 -13.35 4.19 -6.52
CA ASN A 122 -13.09 4.61 -7.90
C ASN A 122 -13.71 5.98 -8.21
N PHE A 123 -13.31 6.60 -9.31
CA PHE A 123 -13.70 7.97 -9.67
C PHE A 123 -14.21 8.08 -11.11
N ASP A 124 -15.15 9.00 -11.33
CA ASP A 124 -15.36 9.58 -12.65
C ASP A 124 -14.44 10.80 -12.89
N ARG A 125 -14.42 11.31 -14.12
CA ARG A 125 -13.57 12.44 -14.51
C ARG A 125 -13.91 13.74 -13.79
N SER A 126 -15.14 13.85 -13.28
CA SER A 126 -15.62 15.06 -12.60
C SER A 126 -15.12 15.14 -11.16
N GLY A 127 -14.46 14.08 -10.69
CA GLY A 127 -14.03 13.90 -9.31
C GLY A 127 -15.13 13.34 -8.42
N LYS A 128 -16.24 12.87 -8.99
CA LYS A 128 -17.24 12.13 -8.20
C LYS A 128 -16.65 10.77 -7.84
N GLN A 129 -16.68 10.48 -6.56
CA GLN A 129 -16.15 9.24 -5.99
C GLN A 129 -17.26 8.22 -5.82
N TYR A 130 -16.92 6.97 -6.06
CA TYR A 130 -17.73 5.78 -5.85
C TYR A 130 -17.00 4.89 -4.85
N PHE A 131 -17.77 4.33 -3.91
CA PHE A 131 -17.27 3.46 -2.86
C PHE A 131 -18.16 2.22 -2.79
N SER A 132 -17.54 1.05 -2.62
CA SER A 132 -18.23 -0.20 -2.32
C SER A 132 -17.56 -0.95 -1.18
N ASP A 133 -18.37 -1.70 -0.42
CA ASP A 133 -17.95 -2.41 0.78
C ASP A 133 -18.82 -3.67 1.00
N LEU A 134 -18.16 -4.78 1.30
CA LEU A 134 -18.75 -6.10 1.47
C LEU A 134 -19.37 -6.24 2.86
N TYR A 135 -20.54 -6.84 2.92
CA TYR A 135 -21.19 -7.19 4.18
C TYR A 135 -21.37 -8.69 4.33
N ALA A 136 -20.46 -9.32 5.07
CA ALA A 136 -20.58 -10.69 5.56
C ALA A 136 -21.14 -11.68 4.52
N LEU A 137 -20.58 -11.63 3.31
CA LEU A 137 -20.97 -12.46 2.17
C LEU A 137 -22.45 -12.36 1.77
N THR A 138 -23.14 -11.27 2.08
CA THR A 138 -24.61 -11.19 1.97
C THR A 138 -25.06 -10.11 0.99
N CYS A 139 -24.43 -8.93 1.04
CA CYS A 139 -24.77 -7.79 0.20
C CYS A 139 -23.60 -6.80 0.19
N LEU A 140 -23.76 -5.74 -0.61
CA LEU A 140 -22.76 -4.72 -0.85
C LEU A 140 -23.34 -3.36 -0.45
N ARG A 141 -22.63 -2.65 0.43
CA ARG A 141 -22.87 -1.23 0.64
C ARG A 141 -22.24 -0.46 -0.51
N VAL A 142 -22.96 0.54 -1.01
CA VAL A 142 -22.44 1.45 -2.04
C VAL A 142 -22.66 2.88 -1.60
N ALA A 143 -21.69 3.75 -1.86
CA ALA A 143 -21.78 5.16 -1.52
C ALA A 143 -21.13 6.04 -2.60
N VAL A 144 -21.54 7.31 -2.63
CA VAL A 144 -20.95 8.33 -3.49
C VAL A 144 -20.74 9.63 -2.74
N THR A 145 -19.70 10.36 -3.14
CA THR A 145 -19.49 11.76 -2.78
C THR A 145 -19.04 12.55 -4.00
N ALA A 146 -19.43 13.83 -4.07
CA ALA A 146 -19.05 14.77 -5.13
C ALA A 146 -18.47 16.08 -4.55
N ASP A 147 -18.22 16.10 -3.24
CA ASP A 147 -17.72 17.24 -2.47
C ASP A 147 -16.56 16.81 -1.55
N ASP A 148 -15.70 15.96 -2.12
CA ASP A 148 -14.47 15.47 -1.52
C ASP A 148 -14.64 14.69 -0.22
N GLY A 149 -15.85 14.16 0.04
CA GLY A 149 -16.19 13.43 1.25
C GLY A 149 -16.84 14.27 2.34
N ALA A 150 -17.15 15.55 2.08
CA ALA A 150 -17.87 16.39 3.03
C ALA A 150 -19.30 15.86 3.28
N THR A 151 -19.97 15.36 2.25
CA THR A 151 -21.24 14.65 2.33
C THR A 151 -21.22 13.39 1.48
N THR A 152 -22.02 12.40 1.89
CA THR A 152 -22.21 11.17 1.13
C THR A 152 -23.68 10.83 0.99
N SER A 153 -23.99 10.17 -0.13
CA SER A 153 -25.22 9.42 -0.30
C SER A 153 -24.86 7.94 -0.36
N GLN A 154 -25.71 7.08 0.18
CA GLN A 154 -25.43 5.64 0.25
C GLN A 154 -26.68 4.81 -0.01
N ASN A 155 -26.47 3.57 -0.46
CA ASN A 155 -27.50 2.58 -0.69
C ASN A 155 -26.93 1.17 -0.45
N VAL A 156 -27.78 0.16 -0.59
CA VAL A 156 -27.43 -1.24 -0.39
C VAL A 156 -27.87 -2.07 -1.59
N TYR A 157 -26.92 -2.82 -2.14
CA TYR A 157 -27.14 -3.71 -3.26
C TYR A 157 -27.01 -5.20 -2.86
N PRO A 158 -27.90 -6.09 -3.32
CA PRO A 158 -29.18 -5.82 -3.96
C PRO A 158 -30.26 -5.47 -2.93
N GLY A 159 -31.11 -4.48 -3.24
CA GLY A 159 -32.42 -4.28 -2.61
C GLY A 159 -32.45 -4.28 -1.07
N GLY A 160 -31.48 -3.66 -0.39
CA GLY A 160 -31.44 -3.69 1.08
C GLY A 160 -31.02 -5.04 1.67
N CYS A 161 -30.15 -5.78 0.96
CA CYS A 161 -29.70 -7.15 1.22
C CYS A 161 -30.74 -8.24 0.92
N ALA A 162 -31.86 -7.88 0.26
CA ALA A 162 -32.81 -8.84 -0.27
C ALA A 162 -32.51 -9.13 -1.74
N GLY A 163 -32.24 -10.39 -2.08
CA GLY A 163 -32.39 -10.87 -3.46
C GLY A 163 -31.21 -11.59 -4.10
N VAL A 164 -29.99 -11.58 -3.54
CA VAL A 164 -28.87 -12.44 -3.98
C VAL A 164 -27.90 -12.69 -2.82
N PRO A 165 -27.93 -13.85 -2.14
CA PRO A 165 -26.94 -14.18 -1.09
C PRO A 165 -25.59 -14.58 -1.71
N ALA A 166 -24.53 -14.53 -0.91
CA ALA A 166 -23.16 -14.97 -1.23
C ALA A 166 -22.35 -14.04 -2.15
N ALA A 167 -22.47 -12.72 -2.02
CA ALA A 167 -21.57 -11.76 -2.68
C ALA A 167 -20.19 -11.76 -2.01
N ASP A 168 -19.10 -11.68 -2.74
CA ASP A 168 -17.72 -11.64 -2.24
C ASP A 168 -16.87 -10.82 -3.22
N ARG A 169 -15.80 -10.16 -2.76
CA ARG A 169 -14.80 -9.50 -3.62
C ARG A 169 -15.39 -8.57 -4.68
N GLN A 170 -16.14 -7.55 -4.25
CA GLN A 170 -16.70 -6.58 -5.20
C GLN A 170 -15.68 -5.56 -5.65
N TRP A 171 -15.65 -5.29 -6.95
CA TRP A 171 -14.75 -4.30 -7.55
C TRP A 171 -15.46 -3.36 -8.52
N LEU A 172 -15.06 -2.10 -8.50
CA LEU A 172 -15.60 -1.00 -9.29
C LEU A 172 -14.77 -0.78 -10.56
N ALA A 173 -15.47 -0.69 -11.69
CA ALA A 173 -14.88 -0.27 -12.97
C ALA A 173 -15.70 0.88 -13.57
N VAL A 174 -15.12 2.09 -13.61
CA VAL A 174 -15.82 3.30 -14.07
C VAL A 174 -15.48 3.60 -15.53
N TYR A 175 -16.50 3.59 -16.41
CA TYR A 175 -16.40 4.08 -17.78
C TYR A 175 -16.78 5.56 -17.84
N ASP A 176 -15.81 6.42 -18.12
CA ASP A 176 -16.02 7.84 -18.35
C ASP A 176 -15.02 8.36 -19.39
N PRO A 177 -15.34 8.26 -20.71
CA PRO A 177 -14.45 8.66 -21.79
C PRO A 177 -14.38 10.19 -21.97
N ALA A 178 -13.19 10.73 -22.24
CA ALA A 178 -12.98 12.19 -22.43
C ALA A 178 -13.77 12.80 -23.58
N THR A 179 -13.99 12.02 -24.62
CA THR A 179 -14.85 12.36 -25.75
C THR A 179 -15.80 11.20 -25.98
N PRO A 180 -17.12 11.43 -26.13
CA PRO A 180 -18.05 10.38 -26.51
C PRO A 180 -17.55 9.72 -27.79
N THR A 181 -17.12 8.46 -27.71
CA THR A 181 -16.57 7.74 -28.85
C THR A 181 -17.71 7.51 -29.85
N PRO A 182 -17.61 7.96 -31.11
CA PRO A 182 -18.56 7.54 -32.14
C PRO A 182 -18.59 6.01 -32.20
N VAL A 183 -19.79 5.43 -32.33
CA VAL A 183 -20.04 3.99 -32.48
C VAL A 183 -19.53 3.49 -33.85
N ALA A 184 -18.28 3.78 -34.22
CA ALA A 184 -17.62 3.15 -35.34
C ALA A 184 -17.18 1.74 -34.89
N GLN A 185 -17.34 0.75 -35.76
CA GLN A 185 -17.13 -0.68 -35.51
C GLN A 185 -15.97 -0.97 -34.54
N GLY A 186 -16.29 -1.18 -33.25
CA GLY A 186 -15.31 -1.43 -32.17
C GLY A 186 -15.28 -0.42 -31.02
N GLY A 187 -15.98 0.71 -31.10
CA GLY A 187 -16.20 1.63 -29.95
C GLY A 187 -17.25 1.13 -28.95
N SER A 188 -17.31 1.73 -27.75
CA SER A 188 -18.36 1.42 -26.77
C SER A 188 -19.72 1.70 -27.37
N ALA A 189 -20.58 0.68 -27.41
CA ALA A 189 -21.94 0.89 -27.89
C ALA A 189 -22.74 1.81 -26.94
N TYR A 190 -22.36 1.90 -25.67
CA TYR A 190 -23.04 2.71 -24.64
C TYR A 190 -22.96 4.22 -24.92
N GLY A 191 -21.85 4.72 -25.48
CA GLY A 191 -21.76 6.06 -26.08
C GLY A 191 -21.84 7.28 -25.15
N HIS A 192 -22.08 7.14 -23.84
CA HIS A 192 -22.05 8.23 -22.85
C HIS A 192 -21.36 7.77 -21.55
N GLY A 193 -20.92 8.70 -20.72
CA GLY A 193 -20.38 8.44 -19.38
C GLY A 193 -20.92 9.47 -18.37
N PRO A 194 -20.77 9.23 -17.06
CA PRO A 194 -20.16 8.04 -16.45
C PRO A 194 -21.11 6.83 -16.42
N LEU A 195 -20.54 5.62 -16.53
CA LEU A 195 -21.20 4.36 -16.21
C LEU A 195 -20.29 3.58 -15.26
N VAL A 196 -20.83 3.29 -14.07
CA VAL A 196 -20.12 2.53 -13.04
C VAL A 196 -20.52 1.08 -13.16
N TYR A 197 -19.57 0.22 -13.45
CA TYR A 197 -19.75 -1.21 -13.26
C TYR A 197 -19.29 -1.61 -11.85
N MET A 198 -19.99 -2.57 -11.26
CA MET A 198 -19.56 -3.25 -10.06
C MET A 198 -19.66 -4.75 -10.31
N GLU A 199 -18.50 -5.38 -10.31
CA GLU A 199 -18.30 -6.82 -10.34
C GLU A 199 -18.39 -7.35 -8.91
N TYR A 200 -18.84 -8.59 -8.73
CA TYR A 200 -18.70 -9.32 -7.48
C TYR A 200 -18.80 -10.82 -7.74
N ASN A 201 -18.09 -11.60 -6.94
CA ASN A 201 -18.22 -13.04 -6.93
C ASN A 201 -19.50 -13.47 -6.22
N ASN A 202 -20.37 -14.20 -6.91
CA ASN A 202 -21.39 -14.97 -6.22
C ASN A 202 -20.84 -16.37 -5.91
N LEU A 203 -20.68 -16.74 -4.63
CA LEU A 203 -20.06 -18.04 -4.27
C LEU A 203 -20.81 -19.28 -4.79
N THR A 204 -22.04 -19.12 -5.30
CA THR A 204 -22.81 -20.21 -5.94
C THR A 204 -22.81 -20.12 -7.48
N THR A 205 -22.86 -18.90 -8.03
CA THR A 205 -23.07 -18.69 -9.46
C THR A 205 -21.87 -18.08 -10.19
N GLY A 206 -20.76 -17.73 -9.53
CA GLY A 206 -19.59 -17.06 -10.12
C GLY A 206 -19.79 -15.56 -10.34
N SER A 207 -18.89 -14.93 -11.11
CA SER A 207 -18.84 -13.47 -11.30
C SER A 207 -20.18 -12.92 -11.78
N GLN A 208 -20.63 -11.86 -11.13
CA GLN A 208 -21.82 -11.11 -11.48
C GLN A 208 -21.42 -9.68 -11.79
N TRP A 209 -21.95 -9.14 -12.89
CA TRP A 209 -21.74 -7.74 -13.24
C TRP A 209 -23.02 -6.95 -13.09
N THR A 210 -22.88 -5.81 -12.43
CA THR A 210 -23.93 -4.82 -12.27
C THR A 210 -23.46 -3.48 -12.78
N LYS A 211 -24.39 -2.57 -13.00
CA LYS A 211 -24.09 -1.22 -13.50
C LYS A 211 -24.99 -0.16 -12.88
N SER A 212 -24.47 1.04 -12.82
CA SER A 212 -25.15 2.22 -12.31
C SER A 212 -24.71 3.49 -13.04
N THR A 213 -25.64 4.44 -13.19
CA THR A 213 -25.34 5.78 -13.71
C THR A 213 -25.19 6.82 -12.60
N ASP A 214 -25.65 6.50 -11.38
CA ASP A 214 -25.57 7.37 -10.22
C ASP A 214 -24.59 6.87 -9.15
N GLY A 215 -24.15 5.61 -9.23
CA GLY A 215 -23.30 4.93 -8.26
C GLY A 215 -24.03 4.39 -7.03
N LEU A 216 -25.36 4.48 -7.00
CA LEU A 216 -26.21 4.11 -5.85
C LEU A 216 -27.26 3.07 -6.23
N THR A 217 -27.83 3.20 -7.41
CA THR A 217 -28.87 2.33 -7.92
C THR A 217 -28.24 1.40 -8.95
N TYR A 218 -27.95 0.17 -8.54
CA TYR A 218 -27.36 -0.83 -9.41
C TYR A 218 -28.41 -1.75 -10.03
N THR A 219 -28.22 -2.04 -11.32
CA THR A 219 -29.01 -3.00 -12.09
C THR A 219 -28.09 -4.03 -12.71
N THR A 220 -28.61 -5.22 -12.99
CA THR A 220 -27.82 -6.28 -13.64
C THR A 220 -27.26 -5.80 -14.99
N ALA A 221 -25.95 -5.95 -15.18
CA ALA A 221 -25.26 -5.74 -16.45
C ALA A 221 -25.07 -7.05 -17.22
N SER A 222 -24.99 -8.19 -16.51
CA SER A 222 -24.88 -9.54 -17.06
C SER A 222 -25.80 -10.51 -16.32
N THR A 223 -26.58 -11.33 -17.03
CA THR A 223 -27.64 -12.18 -16.45
C THR A 223 -27.18 -13.56 -15.97
N ALA A 224 -25.89 -13.87 -16.00
CA ALA A 224 -25.35 -15.14 -15.57
C ALA A 224 -23.95 -15.00 -14.98
N GLY A 225 -23.57 -16.00 -14.19
CA GLY A 225 -22.22 -16.29 -13.75
C GLY A 225 -21.18 -16.23 -14.85
N ARG A 226 -20.12 -15.47 -14.61
CA ARG A 226 -18.97 -15.36 -15.50
C ARG A 226 -17.72 -15.95 -14.88
N PHE A 227 -16.82 -16.36 -15.76
CA PHE A 227 -15.43 -16.61 -15.42
C PHE A 227 -14.74 -15.32 -14.98
N GLY A 228 -13.91 -15.37 -13.94
CA GLY A 228 -13.02 -14.26 -13.56
C GLY A 228 -13.30 -13.59 -12.21
N ALA A 229 -14.22 -14.11 -11.41
CA ALA A 229 -14.78 -13.47 -10.21
C ALA A 229 -13.80 -13.14 -9.08
N ASP A 230 -12.58 -13.67 -9.13
CA ASP A 230 -11.58 -13.47 -8.08
C ASP A 230 -10.56 -12.38 -8.42
N GLY A 231 -10.56 -11.82 -9.64
CA GLY A 231 -9.55 -10.86 -10.08
C GLY A 231 -10.03 -9.41 -10.08
N TYR A 232 -9.14 -8.45 -9.75
CA TYR A 232 -9.44 -7.02 -9.87
C TYR A 232 -9.56 -6.63 -11.35
N PRO A 233 -10.69 -6.06 -11.79
CA PRO A 233 -10.97 -5.85 -13.21
C PRO A 233 -10.31 -4.59 -13.78
N ALA A 234 -10.22 -4.54 -15.11
CA ALA A 234 -9.86 -3.32 -15.84
C ALA A 234 -10.97 -2.93 -16.83
N ILE A 235 -10.95 -1.67 -17.27
CA ILE A 235 -11.89 -1.15 -18.27
C ILE A 235 -11.18 -0.26 -19.30
N ASP A 236 -11.49 -0.50 -20.58
CA ASP A 236 -10.98 0.33 -21.68
C ASP A 236 -11.87 1.57 -21.86
N GLN A 237 -11.31 2.75 -21.60
CA GLN A 237 -12.02 4.03 -21.74
C GLN A 237 -12.42 4.35 -23.19
N VAL A 238 -11.95 3.60 -24.20
CA VAL A 238 -12.36 3.81 -25.60
C VAL A 238 -13.53 2.93 -26.01
N SER A 239 -13.43 1.63 -25.73
CA SER A 239 -14.43 0.63 -26.15
C SER A 239 -15.45 0.28 -25.07
N GLY A 240 -15.25 0.71 -23.82
CA GLY A 240 -16.07 0.33 -22.66
C GLY A 240 -16.00 -1.16 -22.33
N LYS A 241 -15.10 -1.92 -22.96
CA LYS A 241 -14.88 -3.32 -22.65
C LYS A 241 -14.31 -3.44 -21.25
N VAL A 242 -14.83 -4.40 -20.50
CA VAL A 242 -14.32 -4.79 -19.18
C VAL A 242 -13.54 -6.09 -19.30
N PHE A 243 -12.55 -6.26 -18.44
CA PHE A 243 -11.62 -7.38 -18.45
C PHE A 243 -11.54 -7.98 -17.05
N GLU A 244 -11.67 -9.30 -16.98
CA GLU A 244 -11.44 -10.09 -15.76
C GLU A 244 -10.51 -11.23 -16.08
N THR A 245 -9.74 -11.66 -15.08
CA THR A 245 -8.80 -12.76 -15.20
C THR A 245 -8.80 -13.60 -13.94
N SER A 246 -8.48 -14.88 -14.11
CA SER A 246 -8.38 -15.88 -13.06
C SER A 246 -7.68 -17.10 -13.65
N GLY A 247 -7.23 -17.99 -12.79
CA GLY A 247 -6.82 -19.34 -13.07
C GLY A 247 -7.98 -20.20 -13.58
N GLY A 248 -7.66 -21.43 -13.98
CA GLY A 248 -8.71 -22.37 -14.39
C GLY A 248 -9.56 -22.83 -13.21
N SER A 249 -10.85 -23.09 -13.45
CA SER A 249 -11.73 -23.71 -12.45
C SER A 249 -12.09 -25.15 -12.81
N SER A 250 -12.12 -26.02 -11.80
CA SER A 250 -12.57 -27.42 -11.89
C SER A 250 -14.10 -27.58 -11.70
N THR A 251 -14.81 -26.52 -11.31
CA THR A 251 -16.25 -26.54 -11.02
C THR A 251 -17.02 -25.61 -11.96
N GLY A 252 -18.17 -26.07 -12.47
CA GLY A 252 -19.15 -25.23 -13.18
C GLY A 252 -18.72 -24.57 -14.50
N GLY A 253 -17.46 -24.70 -14.92
CA GLY A 253 -16.90 -24.01 -16.08
C GLY A 253 -16.87 -24.80 -17.38
N ALA A 254 -16.61 -24.09 -18.48
CA ALA A 254 -16.41 -24.67 -19.80
C ALA A 254 -15.21 -25.62 -19.84
N ALA A 255 -15.15 -26.53 -20.82
CA ALA A 255 -14.03 -27.47 -20.98
C ALA A 255 -12.63 -26.79 -20.97
N GLN A 256 -12.55 -25.53 -21.42
CA GLN A 256 -11.32 -24.73 -21.39
C GLN A 256 -10.85 -24.40 -19.97
N THR A 257 -11.76 -24.03 -19.05
CA THR A 257 -11.39 -23.67 -17.67
C THR A 257 -10.92 -24.91 -16.90
N ALA A 258 -11.59 -26.05 -17.11
CA ALA A 258 -11.19 -27.33 -16.51
C ALA A 258 -9.82 -27.81 -17.03
N ALA A 259 -9.56 -27.65 -18.33
CA ALA A 259 -8.24 -27.95 -18.90
C ALA A 259 -7.15 -27.04 -18.31
N CYS A 260 -7.44 -25.74 -18.18
CA CYS A 260 -6.55 -24.78 -17.56
C CYS A 260 -6.26 -25.11 -16.10
N HIS A 261 -7.28 -25.50 -15.32
CA HIS A 261 -7.12 -25.94 -13.93
C HIS A 261 -6.22 -27.18 -13.85
N ALA A 262 -6.35 -28.13 -14.78
CA ALA A 262 -5.56 -29.36 -14.76
C ALA A 262 -4.07 -29.14 -15.06
N THR A 263 -3.71 -28.04 -15.75
CA THR A 263 -2.33 -27.75 -16.15
C THR A 263 -1.74 -26.50 -15.50
N HIS A 264 -2.54 -25.79 -14.71
CA HIS A 264 -2.26 -24.46 -14.17
C HIS A 264 -1.96 -23.43 -15.26
N CYS A 265 -2.93 -22.57 -15.51
CA CYS A 265 -2.83 -21.53 -16.51
C CYS A 265 -3.67 -20.31 -16.07
N LEU A 266 -3.50 -19.19 -16.76
CA LEU A 266 -4.26 -17.97 -16.54
C LEU A 266 -5.10 -17.67 -17.78
N LEU A 267 -6.39 -17.39 -17.58
CA LEU A 267 -7.34 -17.05 -18.64
C LEU A 267 -7.91 -15.65 -18.41
N MET A 268 -8.39 -15.02 -19.48
CA MET A 268 -9.09 -13.74 -19.45
C MET A 268 -10.45 -13.84 -20.12
N ASN A 269 -11.43 -13.17 -19.53
CA ASN A 269 -12.75 -12.92 -20.12
C ASN A 269 -12.87 -11.43 -20.51
N ILE A 270 -13.59 -11.16 -21.60
CA ILE A 270 -13.81 -9.78 -22.08
C ILE A 270 -15.33 -9.55 -22.18
N GLY A 271 -15.82 -8.64 -21.33
CA GLY A 271 -17.20 -8.16 -21.38
C GLY A 271 -17.34 -7.01 -22.38
N THR A 272 -18.19 -7.16 -23.39
CA THR A 272 -18.45 -6.11 -24.39
C THR A 272 -19.78 -5.41 -24.10
N PRO A 273 -19.80 -4.07 -23.92
CA PRO A 273 -21.04 -3.36 -23.64
C PRO A 273 -21.87 -3.16 -24.91
N ASN A 274 -23.20 -3.28 -24.78
CA ASN A 274 -24.16 -2.81 -25.77
C ASN A 274 -24.57 -1.33 -25.50
N ALA A 275 -25.51 -0.80 -26.28
CA ALA A 275 -25.95 0.60 -26.16
C ALA A 275 -26.64 0.96 -24.84
N SER A 276 -27.11 -0.04 -24.10
CA SER A 276 -27.65 0.14 -22.76
C SER A 276 -26.60 -0.09 -21.68
N GLY A 277 -25.38 -0.49 -22.02
CA GLY A 277 -24.32 -0.86 -21.08
C GLY A 277 -24.47 -2.28 -20.51
N ASN A 278 -25.35 -3.13 -21.09
CA ASN A 278 -25.34 -4.56 -20.74
C ASN A 278 -24.10 -5.22 -21.37
N LEU A 279 -23.49 -6.14 -20.64
CA LEU A 279 -22.28 -6.83 -21.03
C LEU A 279 -22.61 -8.19 -21.65
N THR A 280 -21.92 -8.50 -22.75
CA THR A 280 -21.84 -9.84 -23.34
C THR A 280 -20.39 -10.32 -23.24
N PHE A 281 -20.18 -11.45 -22.57
CA PHE A 281 -18.85 -12.02 -22.33
C PHE A 281 -18.46 -13.12 -23.33
N MET A 282 -17.17 -13.45 -23.38
CA MET A 282 -16.61 -14.45 -24.31
C MET A 282 -16.93 -15.89 -23.91
N ASP A 283 -17.30 -16.10 -22.65
CA ASP A 283 -17.80 -17.38 -22.13
C ASP A 283 -19.30 -17.57 -22.34
N GLU A 284 -19.97 -16.67 -23.07
CA GLU A 284 -21.35 -16.84 -23.49
C GLU A 284 -21.48 -17.69 -24.77
N GLY A 285 -22.52 -18.53 -24.82
CA GLY A 285 -22.91 -19.30 -26.00
C GLY A 285 -22.41 -20.75 -26.01
N ALA A 286 -22.60 -21.43 -27.16
CA ALA A 286 -22.39 -22.88 -27.27
C ALA A 286 -20.91 -23.31 -27.37
N SER A 287 -19.97 -22.37 -27.55
CA SER A 287 -18.54 -22.64 -27.70
C SER A 287 -17.72 -21.50 -27.09
N PRO A 288 -17.77 -21.35 -25.75
CA PRO A 288 -17.04 -20.31 -25.04
C PRO A 288 -15.54 -20.39 -25.34
N LYS A 289 -14.92 -19.23 -25.56
CA LYS A 289 -13.49 -19.15 -25.89
C LYS A 289 -12.85 -17.98 -25.15
N LEU A 290 -12.38 -18.26 -23.95
CA LEU A 290 -11.57 -17.34 -23.14
C LEU A 290 -10.19 -17.14 -23.80
N VAL A 291 -9.57 -16.00 -23.51
CA VAL A 291 -8.20 -15.71 -23.96
C VAL A 291 -7.23 -16.40 -23.00
N HIS A 292 -6.28 -17.16 -23.53
CA HIS A 292 -5.18 -17.70 -22.73
C HIS A 292 -4.10 -16.62 -22.55
N ILE A 293 -3.69 -16.38 -21.30
CA ILE A 293 -2.64 -15.42 -20.97
C ILE A 293 -1.29 -16.13 -20.80
N ALA A 294 -1.26 -17.16 -19.97
CA ALA A 294 -0.01 -17.78 -19.51
C ALA A 294 -0.24 -19.21 -19.03
N ASP A 295 0.80 -20.03 -19.15
CA ASP A 295 0.91 -21.29 -18.41
C ASP A 295 1.71 -21.04 -17.12
N THR A 296 1.27 -21.62 -16.01
CA THR A 296 1.88 -21.49 -14.68
C THR A 296 2.24 -22.86 -14.12
N PRO A 297 3.17 -23.59 -14.77
CA PRO A 297 3.42 -25.01 -14.48
C PRO A 297 3.99 -25.28 -13.07
N THR A 298 4.33 -24.23 -12.31
CA THR A 298 4.80 -24.34 -10.94
C THR A 298 3.69 -24.24 -9.90
N GLY A 299 2.45 -23.90 -10.28
CA GLY A 299 1.33 -23.80 -9.35
C GLY A 299 0.17 -22.92 -9.83
N ASP A 300 -0.85 -22.83 -8.98
CA ASP A 300 -2.08 -22.08 -9.21
C ASP A 300 -1.84 -20.55 -9.19
N PRO A 301 -2.23 -19.78 -10.22
CA PRO A 301 -2.11 -18.32 -10.23
C PRO A 301 -3.20 -17.57 -9.45
N ASP A 302 -4.26 -18.24 -8.96
CA ASP A 302 -5.33 -17.62 -8.16
C ASP A 302 -4.98 -17.53 -6.67
N SER A 303 -3.81 -16.97 -6.37
CA SER A 303 -3.30 -16.83 -5.00
C SER A 303 -3.59 -15.44 -4.39
N LEU A 304 -4.85 -14.97 -4.45
CA LEU A 304 -5.35 -13.70 -3.85
C LEU A 304 -4.47 -12.47 -4.16
N PHE A 305 -4.60 -11.77 -5.28
CA PHE A 305 -5.51 -11.94 -6.41
C PHE A 305 -4.74 -11.80 -7.72
N THR A 306 -5.44 -12.01 -8.84
CA THR A 306 -4.94 -11.57 -10.15
C THR A 306 -5.44 -10.14 -10.39
N VAL A 307 -4.54 -9.23 -10.77
CA VAL A 307 -4.87 -7.79 -10.86
C VAL A 307 -4.63 -7.29 -12.26
N LEU A 308 -5.68 -6.80 -12.91
CA LEU A 308 -5.61 -6.17 -14.22
C LEU A 308 -5.45 -4.66 -14.11
N SER A 309 -4.59 -4.09 -14.96
CA SER A 309 -4.42 -2.64 -15.08
C SER A 309 -4.16 -2.25 -16.52
N MET A 310 -4.61 -1.06 -16.93
CA MET A 310 -4.50 -0.59 -18.32
C MET A 310 -3.72 0.72 -18.40
N ASP A 311 -2.73 0.78 -19.28
CA ASP A 311 -2.00 2.02 -19.54
C ASP A 311 -2.77 2.96 -20.49
N THR A 312 -2.28 4.19 -20.59
CA THR A 312 -2.83 5.24 -21.46
C THR A 312 -2.81 4.91 -22.97
N ALA A 313 -2.01 3.94 -23.41
CA ALA A 313 -2.00 3.42 -24.79
C ALA A 313 -2.91 2.20 -24.97
N ARG A 314 -3.69 1.83 -23.95
CA ARG A 314 -4.61 0.69 -23.94
C ARG A 314 -3.90 -0.66 -24.02
N ASN A 315 -2.65 -0.71 -23.54
CA ASN A 315 -2.04 -1.99 -23.20
C ASN A 315 -2.56 -2.43 -21.83
N LEU A 316 -2.95 -3.70 -21.74
CA LEU A 316 -3.47 -4.34 -20.56
C LEU A 316 -2.36 -5.17 -19.93
N TYR A 317 -2.22 -5.10 -18.61
CA TYR A 317 -1.24 -5.81 -17.82
C TYR A 317 -1.97 -6.66 -16.79
N VAL A 318 -1.45 -7.84 -16.51
CA VAL A 318 -1.88 -8.67 -15.39
C VAL A 318 -0.71 -8.89 -14.43
N THR A 319 -0.97 -8.70 -13.14
CA THR A 319 -0.03 -9.00 -12.05
C THR A 319 -0.62 -10.11 -11.20
N TYR A 320 0.15 -11.15 -10.90
CA TYR A 320 -0.34 -12.33 -10.17
C TYR A 320 0.80 -13.06 -9.46
N ALA A 321 0.45 -13.82 -8.43
CA ALA A 321 1.38 -14.66 -7.66
C ALA A 321 1.01 -16.13 -7.86
N ILE A 322 2.01 -17.00 -7.85
CA ILE A 322 1.80 -18.45 -8.00
C ILE A 322 1.79 -19.14 -6.63
N ASN A 323 0.77 -19.94 -6.33
CA ASN A 323 0.72 -20.86 -5.20
C ASN A 323 1.25 -22.25 -5.61
N PRO A 324 2.43 -22.68 -5.16
CA PRO A 324 3.08 -23.87 -5.70
C PRO A 324 2.55 -25.20 -5.14
N ASP A 325 2.19 -26.16 -6.02
CA ASP A 325 1.57 -27.45 -5.64
C ASP A 325 2.49 -28.39 -4.87
N ASN A 326 3.79 -28.26 -5.12
CA ASN A 326 4.82 -29.06 -4.46
C ASN A 326 5.21 -28.50 -3.09
N ASN A 327 4.49 -27.49 -2.60
CA ASN A 327 4.79 -26.75 -1.38
C ASN A 327 6.23 -26.21 -1.32
N ASN A 328 6.86 -25.94 -2.48
CA ASN A 328 8.20 -25.35 -2.54
C ASN A 328 8.07 -23.82 -2.46
N PRO A 329 8.39 -23.19 -1.31
CA PRO A 329 8.13 -21.76 -1.13
C PRO A 329 8.92 -20.89 -2.11
N SER A 330 10.07 -21.36 -2.62
CA SER A 330 10.86 -20.62 -3.62
C SER A 330 10.12 -20.34 -4.92
N GLN A 331 9.07 -21.11 -5.23
CA GLN A 331 8.26 -20.96 -6.43
C GLN A 331 7.08 -19.99 -6.25
N ARG A 332 6.83 -19.53 -5.02
CA ARG A 332 5.80 -18.51 -4.73
C ARG A 332 6.34 -17.11 -5.07
N GLN A 333 6.27 -16.78 -6.35
CA GLN A 333 6.78 -15.54 -6.94
C GLN A 333 5.67 -14.79 -7.68
N VAL A 334 5.90 -13.49 -7.88
CA VAL A 334 5.02 -12.57 -8.60
C VAL A 334 5.47 -12.43 -10.03
N PHE A 335 4.50 -12.43 -10.94
CA PHE A 335 4.70 -12.36 -12.37
C PHE A 335 3.84 -11.26 -12.98
N VAL A 336 4.34 -10.70 -14.08
CA VAL A 336 3.61 -9.76 -14.92
C VAL A 336 3.57 -10.26 -16.35
N SER A 337 2.43 -10.10 -17.02
CA SER A 337 2.32 -10.23 -18.48
C SER A 337 1.48 -9.08 -19.04
N ALA A 338 1.65 -8.77 -20.33
CA ALA A 338 0.97 -7.67 -20.99
C ALA A 338 0.42 -8.05 -22.37
N SER A 339 -0.61 -7.33 -22.82
CA SER A 339 -1.22 -7.44 -24.14
C SER A 339 -1.70 -6.09 -24.66
N SER A 340 -1.81 -5.93 -25.97
CA SER A 340 -2.15 -4.65 -26.60
C SER A 340 -3.53 -4.66 -27.25
N TYR A 341 -4.18 -3.49 -27.28
CA TYR A 341 -5.48 -3.35 -27.96
C TYR A 341 -5.41 -3.67 -29.46
N LYS A 342 -4.26 -3.45 -30.12
CA LYS A 342 -4.07 -3.77 -31.55
C LYS A 342 -4.20 -5.25 -31.86
N THR A 343 -3.92 -6.12 -30.89
CA THR A 343 -4.15 -7.57 -30.97
C THR A 343 -5.52 -7.96 -30.41
N GLY A 344 -6.39 -6.99 -30.12
CA GLY A 344 -7.65 -7.21 -29.40
C GLY A 344 -7.46 -7.83 -28.02
N TRP A 345 -6.30 -7.58 -27.38
CA TRP A 345 -5.89 -8.20 -26.12
C TRP A 345 -5.82 -9.74 -26.14
N THR A 346 -5.63 -10.35 -27.32
CA THR A 346 -5.59 -11.82 -27.49
C THR A 346 -4.21 -12.43 -27.60
N VAL A 347 -3.15 -11.60 -27.62
CA VAL A 347 -1.75 -12.04 -27.72
C VAL A 347 -0.99 -11.45 -26.54
N TRP A 348 -0.49 -12.32 -25.68
CA TRP A 348 0.18 -11.93 -24.44
C TRP A 348 1.69 -12.14 -24.52
N THR A 349 2.44 -11.31 -23.81
CA THR A 349 3.87 -11.52 -23.62
C THR A 349 4.14 -12.80 -22.82
N THR A 350 5.36 -13.32 -22.91
CA THR A 350 5.78 -14.33 -21.92
C THR A 350 5.79 -13.70 -20.52
N PRO A 351 5.24 -14.37 -19.50
CA PRO A 351 5.29 -13.87 -18.14
C PRO A 351 6.72 -13.60 -17.68
N VAL A 352 6.91 -12.48 -16.99
CA VAL A 352 8.18 -12.10 -16.38
C VAL A 352 8.06 -12.14 -14.88
N GLN A 353 9.00 -12.78 -14.20
CA GLN A 353 9.08 -12.76 -12.75
C GLN A 353 9.57 -11.37 -12.30
N VAL A 354 8.83 -10.71 -11.43
CA VAL A 354 9.15 -9.36 -10.94
C VAL A 354 9.63 -9.32 -9.49
N SER A 355 9.40 -10.42 -8.76
CA SER A 355 9.82 -10.62 -7.37
C SER A 355 11.04 -11.54 -7.26
N GLY A 356 11.58 -11.68 -6.05
CA GLY A 356 12.74 -12.52 -5.73
C GLY A 356 14.07 -11.94 -6.22
N LEU A 357 14.07 -10.66 -6.62
CA LEU A 357 15.23 -9.96 -7.18
C LEU A 357 16.12 -9.32 -6.10
N LEU A 358 15.59 -9.15 -4.89
CA LEU A 358 16.29 -8.61 -3.73
C LEU A 358 16.59 -9.71 -2.69
N SER A 359 17.60 -9.48 -1.84
CA SER A 359 18.10 -10.54 -0.94
C SER A 359 17.10 -10.97 0.13
N ASN A 360 16.19 -10.09 0.56
CA ASN A 360 15.17 -10.30 1.59
C ASN A 360 13.76 -10.51 0.99
N ASP A 361 13.67 -10.72 -0.31
CA ASP A 361 12.46 -11.04 -1.07
C ASP A 361 12.56 -12.52 -1.48
N LYS A 362 11.90 -13.42 -0.75
CA LYS A 362 12.02 -14.88 -0.94
C LYS A 362 10.72 -15.57 -1.29
N VAL A 363 9.63 -15.17 -0.66
CA VAL A 363 8.29 -15.76 -0.78
C VAL A 363 7.29 -14.62 -0.81
N ASN A 364 6.40 -14.60 -1.79
CA ASN A 364 5.63 -13.40 -2.12
C ASN A 364 4.13 -13.64 -2.19
N VAL A 365 3.34 -12.72 -1.63
CA VAL A 365 1.87 -12.81 -1.54
C VAL A 365 1.24 -11.44 -1.82
N PHE A 366 -0.08 -11.45 -2.06
CA PHE A 366 -0.91 -10.25 -2.24
C PHE A 366 -0.35 -9.29 -3.29
N PRO A 367 -0.17 -9.75 -4.54
CA PRO A 367 0.35 -8.89 -5.59
C PRO A 367 -0.69 -7.84 -6.00
N TRP A 368 -0.22 -6.65 -6.36
CA TRP A 368 -1.02 -5.60 -7.01
C TRP A 368 -0.23 -4.93 -8.11
N GLY A 369 -0.90 -4.21 -9.01
CA GLY A 369 -0.21 -3.41 -10.02
C GLY A 369 -1.02 -2.26 -10.57
N LYS A 370 -0.32 -1.20 -10.99
CA LYS A 370 -0.91 -0.02 -11.63
C LYS A 370 -0.13 0.34 -12.88
N ALA A 371 -0.81 0.34 -14.02
CA ALA A 371 -0.28 0.80 -15.28
C ALA A 371 -0.47 2.31 -15.44
N GLY A 372 0.48 2.97 -16.10
CA GLY A 372 0.48 4.41 -16.30
C GLY A 372 0.65 4.79 -17.77
N GLY A 373 1.87 5.18 -18.13
CA GLY A 373 2.29 5.51 -19.48
C GLY A 373 2.40 4.28 -20.38
N PRO A 374 2.50 4.47 -21.70
CA PRO A 374 2.63 3.34 -22.62
C PRO A 374 3.85 2.47 -22.30
N GLY A 375 3.62 1.18 -22.04
CA GLY A 375 4.68 0.23 -21.68
C GLY A 375 5.14 0.30 -20.22
N LEU A 376 4.59 1.20 -19.39
CA LEU A 376 5.04 1.47 -18.03
C LEU A 376 4.00 1.04 -16.99
N MET A 377 4.47 0.36 -15.95
CA MET A 377 3.65 -0.01 -14.80
C MET A 377 4.50 -0.24 -13.55
N ASP A 378 3.87 -0.07 -12.39
CA ASP A 378 4.41 -0.52 -11.11
C ASP A 378 3.68 -1.79 -10.66
N ALA A 379 4.44 -2.78 -10.18
CA ALA A 379 3.93 -3.98 -9.53
C ALA A 379 4.45 -4.06 -8.10
N VAL A 380 3.58 -4.37 -7.13
CA VAL A 380 3.90 -4.47 -5.70
C VAL A 380 3.46 -5.79 -5.11
N TRP A 381 4.09 -6.20 -4.02
CA TRP A 381 3.71 -7.40 -3.24
C TRP A 381 4.29 -7.36 -1.82
N TYR A 382 3.74 -8.20 -0.94
CA TYR A 382 4.39 -8.51 0.34
C TYR A 382 5.39 -9.64 0.15
N GLY A 383 6.63 -9.42 0.59
CA GLY A 383 7.71 -10.41 0.49
C GLY A 383 8.33 -10.75 1.83
N ALA A 384 8.47 -12.05 2.11
CA ALA A 384 9.15 -12.56 3.31
C ALA A 384 10.65 -12.74 3.07
N ASN A 385 11.42 -12.56 4.14
CA ASN A 385 12.87 -12.79 4.15
C ASN A 385 13.28 -14.28 4.22
N LYS A 386 12.33 -15.21 4.35
CA LYS A 386 12.58 -16.66 4.50
C LYS A 386 11.88 -17.47 3.40
N LEU A 387 12.48 -18.61 3.05
CA LEU A 387 11.91 -19.61 2.14
C LEU A 387 11.04 -20.61 2.89
N GLU A 388 9.96 -20.11 3.47
CA GLU A 388 9.01 -20.88 4.29
C GLU A 388 7.58 -20.61 3.80
N ASP A 389 6.64 -21.49 4.15
CA ASP A 389 5.21 -21.28 3.86
C ASP A 389 4.74 -19.97 4.54
N PRO A 390 4.10 -19.03 3.82
CA PRO A 390 3.53 -17.81 4.40
C PRO A 390 2.70 -18.05 5.66
N SER A 391 1.91 -19.12 5.67
CA SER A 391 0.97 -19.42 6.75
C SER A 391 1.56 -20.28 7.87
N ALA A 392 2.85 -20.60 7.83
CA ALA A 392 3.52 -21.36 8.87
C ALA A 392 4.31 -20.46 9.82
N HIS A 393 4.13 -20.62 11.14
CA HIS A 393 4.94 -19.91 12.12
C HIS A 393 6.43 -20.22 11.98
N SER A 394 7.27 -19.22 12.27
CA SER A 394 8.72 -19.32 12.14
C SER A 394 9.45 -19.00 13.44
N THR A 395 10.59 -19.66 13.71
CA THR A 395 11.50 -19.26 14.80
C THR A 395 12.93 -19.10 14.28
N PRO A 396 13.53 -17.87 14.28
CA PRO A 396 12.88 -16.60 14.61
C PRO A 396 11.71 -16.28 13.66
N PRO A 397 10.78 -15.36 14.01
CA PRO A 397 9.72 -14.94 13.11
C PRO A 397 10.28 -14.50 11.75
N LYS A 398 9.58 -14.85 10.67
CA LYS A 398 9.87 -14.26 9.36
C LYS A 398 9.44 -12.80 9.36
N ALA A 399 10.14 -12.00 8.57
CA ALA A 399 9.94 -10.56 8.48
C ALA A 399 9.46 -10.23 7.06
N TRP A 400 8.42 -9.42 6.96
CA TRP A 400 7.76 -9.07 5.71
C TRP A 400 7.95 -7.60 5.38
N ASN A 401 8.14 -7.31 4.09
CA ASN A 401 8.29 -5.96 3.57
C ASN A 401 7.39 -5.79 2.34
N VAL A 402 7.05 -4.54 2.01
CA VAL A 402 6.49 -4.22 0.70
C VAL A 402 7.63 -4.06 -0.28
N PHE A 403 7.56 -4.78 -1.38
CA PHE A 403 8.46 -4.63 -2.51
C PHE A 403 7.72 -4.07 -3.71
N MET A 404 8.46 -3.38 -4.56
CA MET A 404 7.97 -2.87 -5.83
C MET A 404 8.97 -3.18 -6.93
N SER A 405 8.47 -3.52 -8.11
CA SER A 405 9.21 -3.48 -9.37
C SER A 405 8.51 -2.53 -10.32
N GLN A 406 9.23 -1.50 -10.79
CA GLN A 406 8.76 -0.74 -11.96
C GLN A 406 9.19 -1.47 -13.23
N LEU A 407 8.26 -1.63 -14.17
CA LEU A 407 8.45 -2.29 -15.43
C LEU A 407 8.38 -1.31 -16.59
N LYS A 408 9.28 -1.50 -17.57
CA LYS A 408 9.22 -0.85 -18.88
C LYS A 408 9.25 -1.89 -20.00
N PHE A 409 8.08 -2.23 -20.50
CA PHE A 409 7.91 -3.02 -21.71
C PHE A 409 8.31 -2.20 -22.95
N GLN A 410 8.96 -2.86 -23.90
CA GLN A 410 9.33 -2.23 -25.16
C GLN A 410 8.09 -2.14 -26.06
N THR A 411 7.79 -0.94 -26.56
CA THR A 411 6.67 -0.68 -27.45
C THR A 411 7.14 -0.43 -28.90
N ASP A 412 6.21 -0.52 -29.85
CA ASP A 412 6.43 -0.07 -31.23
C ASP A 412 6.52 1.47 -31.32
N THR A 413 6.81 2.00 -32.51
CA THR A 413 7.03 3.44 -32.72
C THR A 413 5.82 4.31 -32.35
N ASP A 414 4.61 3.75 -32.42
CA ASP A 414 3.37 4.45 -32.08
C ASP A 414 2.92 4.19 -30.63
N ASN A 415 3.74 3.49 -29.84
CA ASN A 415 3.43 3.05 -28.48
C ASN A 415 2.18 2.15 -28.35
N ALA A 416 1.66 1.64 -29.46
CA ALA A 416 0.37 0.97 -29.56
C ALA A 416 0.47 -0.56 -29.41
N VAL A 417 1.67 -1.11 -29.55
CA VAL A 417 1.94 -2.54 -29.43
C VAL A 417 3.13 -2.79 -28.51
N ILE A 418 2.94 -3.61 -27.49
CA ILE A 418 4.02 -4.19 -26.71
C ILE A 418 4.69 -5.28 -27.54
N THR A 419 6.00 -5.18 -27.68
CA THR A 419 6.82 -6.17 -28.38
C THR A 419 7.08 -7.39 -27.50
N SER A 420 7.57 -8.49 -28.08
CA SER A 420 7.94 -9.69 -27.33
C SER A 420 9.29 -9.58 -26.59
N ALA A 421 9.95 -8.41 -26.61
CA ALA A 421 11.19 -8.21 -25.89
C ALA A 421 10.94 -8.19 -24.37
N ALA A 422 11.90 -8.72 -23.60
CA ALA A 422 11.84 -8.65 -22.15
C ALA A 422 11.80 -7.18 -21.67
N PRO A 423 10.96 -6.84 -20.68
CA PRO A 423 10.91 -5.51 -20.11
C PRO A 423 12.17 -5.20 -19.31
N GLN A 424 12.44 -3.90 -19.11
CA GLN A 424 13.35 -3.47 -18.06
C GLN A 424 12.62 -3.56 -16.72
N ILE A 425 13.32 -4.00 -15.67
CA ILE A 425 12.78 -4.16 -14.33
C ILE A 425 13.68 -3.41 -13.35
N ILE A 426 13.11 -2.52 -12.54
CA ILE A 426 13.81 -1.78 -11.49
C ILE A 426 13.17 -2.18 -10.14
N PRO A 427 13.74 -3.16 -9.42
CA PRO A 427 13.23 -3.59 -8.13
C PRO A 427 13.67 -2.65 -7.00
N THR A 428 12.82 -2.50 -6.00
CA THR A 428 13.10 -1.74 -4.78
C THR A 428 12.26 -2.25 -3.60
N GLN A 429 12.68 -1.92 -2.39
CA GLN A 429 11.88 -2.11 -1.18
C GLN A 429 11.18 -0.77 -0.86
N ALA A 430 9.87 -0.79 -0.68
CA ALA A 430 9.09 0.41 -0.39
C ALA A 430 9.04 0.72 1.12
N THR A 431 8.96 -0.31 1.97
CA THR A 431 8.93 -0.09 3.42
C THR A 431 10.31 0.30 3.98
N PRO A 432 10.38 1.21 4.95
CA PRO A 432 11.64 1.56 5.62
C PRO A 432 12.15 0.44 6.55
N HIS A 433 11.25 -0.40 7.05
CA HIS A 433 11.53 -1.53 7.93
C HIS A 433 10.55 -2.69 7.65
N PRO A 434 10.73 -3.88 8.29
CA PRO A 434 9.73 -4.94 8.18
C PRO A 434 8.40 -4.54 8.80
N MET A 435 7.36 -4.44 7.98
CA MET A 435 6.02 -3.98 8.39
C MET A 435 5.18 -5.08 9.07
N HIS A 436 5.59 -6.35 8.96
CA HIS A 436 4.90 -7.47 9.59
C HIS A 436 5.88 -8.58 9.99
N TYR A 437 5.53 -9.31 11.04
CA TYR A 437 6.31 -10.42 11.55
C TYR A 437 5.45 -11.68 11.72
N ASP A 438 6.08 -12.82 11.50
CA ASP A 438 5.51 -14.16 11.59
C ASP A 438 4.58 -14.54 10.43
N ASP A 439 3.49 -15.27 10.65
CA ASP A 439 2.65 -15.84 9.60
C ASP A 439 1.64 -14.85 9.01
N ILE A 440 1.31 -15.07 7.74
CA ILE A 440 0.16 -14.47 7.05
C ILE A 440 -0.72 -15.64 6.60
N CYS A 441 -1.95 -15.69 7.07
CA CYS A 441 -2.89 -16.72 6.68
C CYS A 441 -3.54 -16.40 5.33
N LEU A 442 -3.36 -17.28 4.35
CA LEU A 442 -3.82 -17.09 2.97
C LEU A 442 -5.15 -17.79 2.65
N LYS A 443 -5.88 -18.25 3.67
CA LYS A 443 -7.11 -19.05 3.49
C LYS A 443 -8.40 -18.22 3.54
N GLY A 444 -8.29 -16.89 3.46
CA GLY A 444 -9.42 -15.97 3.60
C GLY A 444 -10.23 -16.24 4.88
N THR A 445 -11.54 -16.42 4.76
CA THR A 445 -12.41 -16.73 5.90
C THR A 445 -12.17 -18.10 6.51
N GLU A 446 -11.45 -19.04 5.88
CA GLU A 446 -11.10 -20.30 6.55
C GLU A 446 -9.97 -20.12 7.57
N CYS A 447 -9.31 -18.96 7.62
CA CYS A 447 -8.30 -18.63 8.64
C CYS A 447 -8.87 -18.70 10.07
N ILE A 448 -10.20 -18.54 10.23
CA ILE A 448 -10.91 -18.76 11.51
C ILE A 448 -10.65 -20.20 12.03
N LEU A 449 -10.73 -21.19 11.14
CA LEU A 449 -10.67 -22.60 11.50
C LEU A 449 -9.25 -23.02 11.87
N SER A 450 -8.25 -22.38 11.27
CA SER A 450 -6.84 -22.60 11.58
C SER A 450 -6.29 -21.64 12.64
N ALA A 451 -7.08 -20.67 13.08
CA ALA A 451 -6.64 -19.55 13.92
C ALA A 451 -5.35 -18.89 13.35
N GLY A 452 -5.37 -18.61 12.05
CA GLY A 452 -4.23 -18.05 11.33
C GLY A 452 -4.27 -16.52 11.28
N ASN A 453 -3.09 -15.89 11.20
CA ASN A 453 -2.97 -14.44 11.28
C ASN A 453 -3.63 -13.73 10.10
N ARG A 454 -4.65 -12.92 10.38
CA ARG A 454 -5.41 -12.13 9.40
C ARG A 454 -5.33 -10.62 9.66
N ASN A 455 -4.28 -10.14 10.34
CA ASN A 455 -4.14 -8.70 10.62
C ASN A 455 -3.98 -7.84 9.36
N LEU A 456 -3.39 -8.40 8.30
CA LEU A 456 -3.28 -7.75 6.98
C LEU A 456 -4.46 -8.04 6.05
N ALA A 457 -5.29 -9.02 6.42
CA ALA A 457 -6.34 -9.58 5.59
C ALA A 457 -5.83 -10.02 4.19
N ASP A 458 -6.52 -9.74 3.07
CA ASP A 458 -6.27 -10.41 1.77
C ASP A 458 -5.59 -9.56 0.65
N PHE A 459 -5.45 -8.22 0.75
CA PHE A 459 -4.77 -7.40 -0.28
C PHE A 459 -4.21 -6.04 0.22
N PHE A 460 -3.50 -5.33 -0.65
CA PHE A 460 -3.13 -3.92 -0.51
C PHE A 460 -2.92 -3.29 -1.89
N VAL A 461 -2.91 -1.96 -2.00
CA VAL A 461 -3.03 -1.28 -3.31
C VAL A 461 -1.87 -0.33 -3.59
N VAL A 462 -1.42 -0.30 -4.86
CA VAL A 462 -0.60 0.77 -5.43
C VAL A 462 -1.40 1.58 -6.44
N THR A 463 -1.25 2.90 -6.39
CA THR A 463 -1.74 3.84 -7.40
C THR A 463 -0.63 4.81 -7.83
N LEU A 464 -0.94 5.67 -8.81
CA LEU A 464 0.00 6.65 -9.37
C LEU A 464 -0.51 8.06 -9.13
N ASP A 465 0.35 8.94 -8.62
CA ASP A 465 0.06 10.38 -8.54
C ASP A 465 0.05 11.05 -9.93
N ASP A 466 -0.19 12.37 -9.95
CA ASP A 466 -0.27 13.15 -11.19
C ASP A 466 1.08 13.28 -11.93
N LYS A 467 2.18 12.83 -11.31
CA LYS A 467 3.52 12.73 -11.89
C LYS A 467 3.95 11.30 -12.19
N GLY A 468 3.11 10.31 -11.88
CA GLY A 468 3.46 8.90 -12.05
C GLY A 468 4.37 8.35 -10.98
N ALA A 469 4.44 9.01 -9.82
CA ALA A 469 5.08 8.45 -8.64
C ALA A 469 4.14 7.43 -7.97
N ALA A 470 4.69 6.29 -7.55
CA ALA A 470 3.92 5.29 -6.82
C ALA A 470 3.45 5.82 -5.46
N GLN A 471 2.17 5.61 -5.15
CA GLN A 471 1.63 5.68 -3.80
C GLN A 471 1.12 4.30 -3.41
N ILE A 472 1.77 3.70 -2.42
CA ILE A 472 1.48 2.33 -2.00
C ILE A 472 0.90 2.38 -0.60
N VAL A 473 -0.35 1.98 -0.43
CA VAL A 473 -0.95 1.85 0.90
C VAL A 473 -0.75 0.43 1.42
N TYR A 474 -0.42 0.28 2.69
CA TYR A 474 -0.26 -1.01 3.36
C TYR A 474 -0.52 -0.87 4.86
N ASP A 475 -0.77 -2.00 5.53
CA ASP A 475 -0.91 -2.05 6.98
C ASP A 475 0.44 -2.36 7.62
N ASP A 476 0.85 -1.53 8.57
CA ASP A 476 2.02 -1.79 9.39
C ASP A 476 1.62 -2.38 10.75
N THR A 477 1.82 -3.68 10.90
CA THR A 477 1.53 -4.42 12.14
C THR A 477 2.80 -4.72 12.95
N SER A 478 3.94 -4.09 12.62
CA SER A 478 5.24 -4.38 13.23
C SER A 478 5.32 -3.96 14.71
N ASN A 479 4.36 -3.15 15.16
CA ASN A 479 4.28 -2.52 16.47
C ASN A 479 3.96 -3.46 17.65
N GLY A 480 3.58 -4.72 17.39
CA GLY A 480 3.31 -5.72 18.41
C GLY A 480 2.20 -5.36 19.41
N LEU A 481 1.35 -4.38 19.09
CA LEU A 481 0.21 -4.00 19.94
C LEU A 481 -0.73 -5.19 20.11
N ILE A 482 -1.22 -5.38 21.32
CA ILE A 482 -2.20 -6.41 21.64
C ILE A 482 -2.84 -6.02 22.97
N GLN A 483 -4.15 -6.20 23.08
CA GLN A 483 -4.86 -6.05 24.34
C GLN A 483 -4.55 -7.27 25.21
N SER A 484 -3.67 -7.11 26.20
CA SER A 484 -3.33 -8.14 27.21
C SER A 484 -4.59 -8.85 27.72
N PRO A 485 -4.61 -10.20 27.79
CA PRO A 485 -5.62 -11.02 27.13
C PRO A 485 -7.04 -10.67 27.58
N LEU A 486 -7.87 -10.38 26.57
CA LEU A 486 -9.31 -10.58 26.63
C LEU A 486 -9.59 -11.92 27.33
N ASP A 487 -10.46 -11.88 28.34
CA ASP A 487 -11.00 -13.01 29.10
C ASP A 487 -10.26 -14.37 29.01
N PRO A 488 -9.65 -14.89 30.09
CA PRO A 488 -9.02 -16.22 30.11
C PRO A 488 -9.96 -17.40 29.74
N SER A 489 -11.27 -17.18 29.54
CA SER A 489 -12.22 -18.14 28.98
C SER A 489 -12.18 -18.23 27.44
N ILE A 490 -11.52 -17.28 26.75
CA ILE A 490 -11.28 -17.25 25.31
C ILE A 490 -9.82 -17.70 25.08
N PRO A 491 -9.58 -18.88 24.47
CA PRO A 491 -8.21 -19.36 24.25
C PRO A 491 -7.40 -18.37 23.39
N GLN A 492 -6.21 -18.00 23.85
CA GLN A 492 -5.19 -17.14 23.19
C GLN A 492 -4.65 -17.69 21.85
N VAL A 493 -5.33 -18.65 21.23
CA VAL A 493 -4.88 -19.32 19.99
C VAL A 493 -5.33 -18.51 18.76
N ALA A 494 -6.20 -17.51 18.91
CA ALA A 494 -6.81 -16.76 17.80
C ALA A 494 -6.49 -15.25 17.76
N ASP A 495 -5.75 -14.70 18.72
CA ASP A 495 -5.43 -13.25 18.73
C ASP A 495 -4.00 -13.01 18.26
N HIS A 496 -3.83 -12.14 17.26
CA HIS A 496 -2.54 -11.85 16.64
C HIS A 496 -2.09 -10.42 16.98
N SER A 497 -0.88 -10.30 17.53
CA SER A 497 -0.30 -9.01 17.88
C SER A 497 0.03 -8.18 16.64
N GLY A 498 -0.11 -6.87 16.76
CA GLY A 498 0.23 -5.86 15.75
C GLY A 498 -1.03 -5.21 15.21
N ALA A 499 -1.24 -3.95 15.55
CA ALA A 499 -2.33 -3.16 14.97
C ALA A 499 -1.98 -2.80 13.54
N GLY A 500 -2.89 -2.99 12.58
CA GLY A 500 -2.69 -2.60 11.18
C GLY A 500 -2.71 -1.09 11.00
N VAL A 501 -1.61 -0.42 11.34
CA VAL A 501 -1.50 1.04 11.16
C VAL A 501 -1.45 1.33 9.67
N ILE A 502 -2.51 1.98 9.18
CA ILE A 502 -2.70 2.26 7.76
C ILE A 502 -1.66 3.29 7.32
N THR A 503 -0.83 2.91 6.36
CA THR A 503 0.38 3.66 6.01
C THR A 503 0.52 3.80 4.49
N VAL A 504 0.91 4.99 4.01
CA VAL A 504 1.14 5.26 2.58
C VAL A 504 2.62 5.57 2.33
N ALA A 505 3.29 4.71 1.56
CA ALA A 505 4.63 4.97 1.05
C ALA A 505 4.54 5.78 -0.25
N HIS A 506 5.28 6.88 -0.32
CA HIS A 506 5.34 7.77 -1.48
C HIS A 506 6.71 7.65 -2.17
N GLN A 507 6.70 7.33 -3.46
CA GLN A 507 7.92 7.36 -4.27
C GLN A 507 8.45 8.80 -4.32
N SER A 508 9.68 8.99 -3.88
CA SER A 508 10.34 10.30 -3.76
C SER A 508 11.46 10.50 -4.79
N SER A 509 11.89 9.44 -5.47
CA SER A 509 12.91 9.48 -6.52
C SER A 509 12.80 8.26 -7.43
N GLY A 510 13.51 8.30 -8.56
CA GLY A 510 13.43 7.26 -9.57
C GLY A 510 12.50 7.63 -10.73
N PRO A 511 12.36 6.73 -11.71
CA PRO A 511 11.50 6.96 -12.87
C PRO A 511 10.00 6.98 -12.53
N SER A 512 9.28 7.84 -13.25
CA SER A 512 7.83 7.96 -13.30
C SER A 512 7.24 6.82 -14.12
N ALA A 513 6.18 6.21 -13.61
CA ALA A 513 5.38 5.24 -14.35
C ALA A 513 4.49 5.89 -15.44
N LEU A 514 4.47 7.23 -15.60
CA LEU A 514 3.73 7.91 -16.67
C LEU A 514 4.56 8.16 -17.93
N ASP A 515 5.85 8.46 -17.80
CA ASP A 515 6.69 8.80 -18.96
C ASP A 515 8.16 8.32 -18.85
N GLY A 516 8.54 7.71 -17.73
CA GLY A 516 9.89 7.23 -17.46
C GLY A 516 10.91 8.34 -17.16
N SER A 517 10.47 9.59 -17.02
CA SER A 517 11.31 10.68 -16.50
C SER A 517 11.46 10.57 -14.98
N ASP A 518 12.48 11.19 -14.39
CA ASP A 518 12.60 11.19 -12.93
C ASP A 518 11.42 11.92 -12.29
N VAL A 519 10.79 11.30 -11.30
CA VAL A 519 9.76 11.98 -10.52
C VAL A 519 10.37 13.21 -9.86
N ALA A 520 9.81 14.39 -10.13
CA ALA A 520 10.13 15.56 -9.32
C ALA A 520 9.63 15.27 -7.91
N THR A 521 10.38 15.63 -6.87
CA THR A 521 9.93 15.52 -5.47
C THR A 521 8.69 16.41 -5.27
N THR A 522 7.50 15.92 -5.60
CA THR A 522 6.23 16.65 -5.53
C THR A 522 5.67 16.63 -4.13
N PHE A 523 5.94 15.58 -3.38
CA PHE A 523 5.54 15.49 -2.00
C PHE A 523 6.44 16.37 -1.13
N THR A 524 6.00 17.61 -0.89
CA THR A 524 6.66 18.53 0.03
C THR A 524 6.69 17.90 1.43
N GLY A 525 7.87 17.53 1.92
CA GLY A 525 8.06 17.08 3.30
C GLY A 525 8.49 15.62 3.49
N THR A 526 8.43 14.75 2.47
CA THR A 526 8.85 13.34 2.61
C THR A 526 10.27 13.12 2.11
N THR A 527 11.22 13.59 2.91
CA THR A 527 12.58 13.07 2.84
C THR A 527 12.65 11.75 3.62
N SER A 528 13.43 10.78 3.15
CA SER A 528 13.80 9.62 3.97
C SER A 528 14.82 9.96 5.06
N MET A 529 15.42 11.15 4.99
CA MET A 529 16.46 11.58 5.90
C MET A 529 15.87 12.08 7.23
N PRO A 530 16.51 11.77 8.37
CA PRO A 530 16.07 12.29 9.64
C PRO A 530 16.13 13.82 9.72
N MET A 531 15.11 14.42 10.33
CA MET A 531 14.95 15.85 10.52
C MET A 531 14.39 16.18 11.91
N SER A 532 14.52 17.43 12.34
CA SER A 532 14.12 17.87 13.69
C SER A 532 12.65 18.27 13.80
N GLY A 533 11.91 18.30 12.69
CA GLY A 533 10.49 18.66 12.69
C GLY A 533 9.95 19.13 11.35
N LEU A 534 8.62 19.16 11.25
CA LEU A 534 7.84 19.63 10.09
C LEU A 534 7.06 20.89 10.44
N THR A 535 6.77 21.69 9.41
CA THR A 535 5.90 22.87 9.51
C THR A 535 4.85 22.83 8.40
N ARG A 536 3.63 23.31 8.69
CA ARG A 536 2.52 23.36 7.74
C ARG A 536 1.83 24.73 7.78
N THR A 537 1.24 25.13 6.66
CA THR A 537 0.38 26.31 6.60
C THR A 537 -0.92 26.10 7.39
N SER A 538 -1.46 27.17 7.97
CA SER A 538 -2.75 27.15 8.69
C SER A 538 -3.95 26.79 7.81
N GLY A 539 -5.07 26.46 8.45
CA GLY A 539 -6.39 26.31 7.83
C GLY A 539 -6.82 24.86 7.61
N LYS A 540 -6.12 23.88 8.21
CA LYS A 540 -6.36 22.45 7.97
C LYS A 540 -7.18 21.77 9.05
N ALA A 541 -7.23 22.31 10.27
CA ALA A 541 -8.13 21.83 11.34
C ALA A 541 -9.58 22.20 11.08
N LYS A 542 -10.20 21.64 10.06
CA LYS A 542 -11.60 21.90 9.76
C LYS A 542 -12.50 21.11 10.71
N TYR A 543 -13.62 21.70 11.12
CA TYR A 543 -14.73 20.94 11.70
C TYR A 543 -16.09 21.38 11.14
N PRO A 544 -16.90 20.46 10.60
CA PRO A 544 -16.64 19.03 10.36
C PRO A 544 -15.36 18.74 9.53
N VAL A 545 -14.74 17.58 9.73
CA VAL A 545 -13.31 17.33 9.43
C VAL A 545 -12.87 17.42 7.96
N ILE A 546 -13.79 17.32 6.99
CA ILE A 546 -13.48 17.54 5.57
C ILE A 546 -14.11 18.86 5.06
N GLY A 547 -15.42 18.99 5.20
CA GLY A 547 -16.20 20.11 4.63
C GLY A 547 -16.33 21.36 5.50
N GLY A 548 -15.75 21.36 6.70
CA GLY A 548 -15.94 22.41 7.70
C GLY A 548 -15.05 23.63 7.54
N THR A 549 -15.11 24.50 8.54
CA THR A 549 -14.22 25.66 8.65
C THR A 549 -13.16 25.42 9.72
N ASN A 550 -12.05 26.15 9.65
CA ASN A 550 -10.96 26.02 10.60
C ASN A 550 -11.39 26.23 12.06
N VAL A 551 -10.83 25.41 12.95
CA VAL A 551 -10.89 25.50 14.42
C VAL A 551 -9.48 25.88 14.88
N PRO A 552 -9.16 27.18 15.06
CA PRO A 552 -7.78 27.62 15.26
C PRO A 552 -7.05 26.96 16.43
N GLY A 553 -7.75 26.68 17.53
CA GLY A 553 -7.16 26.00 18.69
C GLY A 553 -6.84 24.51 18.47
N MET A 554 -7.18 23.95 17.31
CA MET A 554 -6.82 22.59 16.88
C MET A 554 -5.88 22.59 15.65
N ASP A 555 -5.59 23.75 15.07
CA ASP A 555 -4.83 23.89 13.81
C ASP A 555 -3.33 23.83 14.07
N LEU A 556 -2.75 22.66 13.80
CA LEU A 556 -1.33 22.39 13.95
C LEU A 556 -0.55 23.10 12.84
N LEU A 557 0.48 23.84 13.24
CA LEU A 557 1.38 24.57 12.34
C LEU A 557 2.80 23.99 12.32
N GLY A 558 3.17 23.24 13.35
CA GLY A 558 4.48 22.62 13.43
C GLY A 558 4.56 21.47 14.43
N SER A 559 5.47 20.54 14.17
CA SER A 559 5.84 19.42 15.04
C SER A 559 7.35 19.30 15.06
N HIS A 560 7.96 19.33 16.24
CA HIS A 560 9.40 19.35 16.42
C HIS A 560 9.85 18.43 17.56
N MET A 561 11.02 17.83 17.38
CA MET A 561 11.66 16.98 18.38
C MET A 561 13.12 17.38 18.60
N SER A 562 13.58 17.23 19.84
CA SER A 562 15.01 17.32 20.19
C SER A 562 15.32 16.38 21.35
N LEU A 563 16.54 15.85 21.41
CA LEU A 563 16.98 14.97 22.48
C LEU A 563 18.29 15.51 23.07
N ALA A 564 18.28 15.82 24.36
CA ALA A 564 19.44 16.28 25.10
C ALA A 564 19.39 15.77 26.55
N ASP A 565 20.54 15.35 27.09
CA ASP A 565 20.69 14.96 28.50
C ASP A 565 19.63 13.96 29.01
N GLY A 566 19.27 12.97 28.18
CA GLY A 566 18.26 11.97 28.51
C GLY A 566 16.82 12.48 28.52
N THR A 567 16.57 13.68 27.99
CA THR A 567 15.25 14.29 27.87
C THR A 567 14.89 14.47 26.40
N LEU A 568 13.82 13.82 25.96
CA LEU A 568 13.21 14.04 24.66
C LEU A 568 12.20 15.18 24.76
N THR A 569 12.45 16.29 24.08
CA THR A 569 11.52 17.42 24.03
C THR A 569 10.68 17.34 22.76
N VAL A 570 9.37 17.28 22.92
CA VAL A 570 8.38 17.38 21.84
C VAL A 570 7.77 18.77 21.90
N THR A 571 7.72 19.45 20.76
CA THR A 571 7.13 20.77 20.62
C THR A 571 6.14 20.79 19.46
N SER A 572 4.93 21.29 19.70
CA SER A 572 3.91 21.49 18.67
C SER A 572 3.44 22.94 18.68
N ASP A 573 3.33 23.52 17.49
CA ASP A 573 2.80 24.88 17.31
C ASP A 573 1.33 24.79 16.87
N VAL A 574 0.47 25.59 17.50
CA VAL A 574 -0.98 25.62 17.27
C VAL A 574 -1.42 27.05 16.96
N LEU A 575 -2.25 27.25 15.93
CA LEU A 575 -2.64 28.59 15.48
C LEU A 575 -3.34 29.42 16.57
N GLY A 576 -4.25 28.80 17.33
CA GLY A 576 -5.02 29.43 18.41
C GLY A 576 -4.79 28.76 19.76
N ASP A 577 -5.44 29.29 20.81
CA ASP A 577 -5.36 28.71 22.16
C ASP A 577 -6.17 27.40 22.24
N PRO A 578 -5.52 26.23 22.48
CA PRO A 578 -6.18 24.95 22.65
C PRO A 578 -7.30 24.96 23.70
N LYS A 579 -7.20 25.81 24.73
CA LYS A 579 -8.21 25.89 25.80
C LYS A 579 -9.57 26.41 25.31
N THR A 580 -9.59 27.10 24.16
CA THR A 580 -10.82 27.64 23.57
C THR A 580 -11.50 26.66 22.61
N ALA A 581 -10.77 25.64 22.14
CA ALA A 581 -11.24 24.75 21.08
C ALA A 581 -12.42 23.86 21.50
N LEU A 582 -12.53 23.46 22.77
CA LEU A 582 -13.69 22.69 23.25
C LEU A 582 -15.01 23.45 23.05
N ALA A 583 -15.02 24.74 23.39
CA ALA A 583 -16.21 25.57 23.21
C ALA A 583 -16.53 25.81 21.72
N ASP A 584 -15.51 25.99 20.89
CA ASP A 584 -15.66 26.16 19.43
C ASP A 584 -16.23 24.89 18.78
N LEU A 585 -15.69 23.72 19.13
CA LEU A 585 -16.18 22.42 18.66
C LEU A 585 -17.62 22.14 19.13
N ALA A 586 -17.93 22.43 20.40
CA ALA A 586 -19.28 22.28 20.93
C ALA A 586 -20.30 23.19 20.21
N ALA A 587 -19.93 24.42 19.89
CA ALA A 587 -20.77 25.34 19.12
C ALA A 587 -21.08 24.84 17.70
N ARG A 588 -20.28 23.89 17.19
CA ARG A 588 -20.44 23.24 15.88
C ARG A 588 -21.08 21.85 15.98
N GLY A 589 -21.51 21.43 17.17
CA GLY A 589 -22.19 20.16 17.40
C GLY A 589 -21.28 18.98 17.72
N ASN A 590 -19.98 19.19 17.95
CA ASN A 590 -19.10 18.13 18.44
C ASN A 590 -19.31 17.92 19.95
N PRO A 591 -19.60 16.70 20.43
CA PRO A 591 -19.85 16.39 21.84
C PRO A 591 -18.58 16.20 22.69
N ALA A 592 -17.40 16.55 22.17
CA ALA A 592 -16.13 16.38 22.88
C ALA A 592 -16.11 17.07 24.25
N THR A 593 -15.54 16.39 25.23
CA THR A 593 -15.28 16.90 26.58
C THR A 593 -13.79 17.03 26.86
N LEU A 594 -12.95 16.40 26.03
CA LEU A 594 -11.49 16.43 26.14
C LEU A 594 -10.88 16.69 24.75
N LEU A 595 -9.72 17.32 24.75
CA LEU A 595 -8.85 17.43 23.57
C LEU A 595 -7.51 16.77 23.89
N HIS A 596 -6.94 16.10 22.91
CA HIS A 596 -5.61 15.51 23.02
C HIS A 596 -4.74 16.02 21.88
N PHE A 597 -3.54 16.49 22.22
CA PHE A 597 -2.48 16.82 21.25
C PHE A 597 -1.41 15.75 21.40
N VAL A 598 -1.41 14.77 20.50
CA VAL A 598 -0.55 13.58 20.57
C VAL A 598 0.53 13.71 19.51
N THR A 599 1.78 13.51 19.89
CA THR A 599 2.86 13.23 18.94
C THR A 599 3.32 11.79 19.14
N ARG A 600 3.15 10.96 18.13
CA ARG A 600 3.53 9.54 18.15
C ARG A 600 4.72 9.27 17.25
N TRP A 601 5.45 8.20 17.54
CA TRP A 601 6.55 7.71 16.71
C TRP A 601 6.77 6.21 16.96
N GLN A 602 7.41 5.55 16.02
CA GLN A 602 7.87 4.18 16.17
C GLN A 602 9.36 4.15 16.58
N LEU A 603 9.69 3.34 17.58
CA LEU A 603 11.08 3.06 17.97
C LEU A 603 11.27 1.55 18.09
N GLY A 604 11.90 0.96 17.07
CA GLY A 604 11.86 -0.50 16.88
C GLY A 604 10.43 -0.95 16.65
N ASN A 605 10.00 -2.03 17.30
CA ASN A 605 8.67 -2.61 17.16
C ASN A 605 7.68 -2.05 18.19
N THR A 606 7.77 -0.77 18.57
CA THR A 606 6.90 -0.20 19.60
C THR A 606 6.54 1.24 19.26
N ILE A 607 5.26 1.55 19.37
CA ILE A 607 4.72 2.88 19.21
C ILE A 607 4.78 3.60 20.55
N TYR A 608 5.49 4.71 20.58
CA TYR A 608 5.56 5.62 21.71
C TYR A 608 4.88 6.94 21.38
N TYR A 609 4.54 7.70 22.41
CA TYR A 609 3.95 9.01 22.24
C TYR A 609 4.31 9.96 23.38
N GLY A 610 4.17 11.26 23.10
CA GLY A 610 4.02 12.32 24.08
C GLY A 610 2.73 13.09 23.80
N ALA A 611 1.97 13.43 24.83
CA ALA A 611 0.66 14.03 24.69
C ALA A 611 0.36 15.13 25.72
N MET A 612 -0.47 16.09 25.31
CA MET A 612 -1.15 17.03 26.20
C MET A 612 -2.66 16.80 26.13
N GLN A 613 -3.33 16.71 27.28
CA GLN A 613 -4.78 16.74 27.40
C GLN A 613 -5.26 18.13 27.82
N VAL A 614 -6.38 18.58 27.26
CA VAL A 614 -7.15 19.75 27.74
C VAL A 614 -8.52 19.28 28.22
N ASN A 615 -8.92 19.70 29.43
CA ASN A 615 -10.21 19.35 30.04
C ASN A 615 -11.25 20.49 29.92
N PRO A 616 -12.53 20.26 30.30
CA PRO A 616 -13.60 21.26 30.13
C PRO A 616 -13.41 22.59 30.87
N ILE A 617 -12.57 22.62 31.91
CA ILE A 617 -12.27 23.84 32.68
C ILE A 617 -10.97 24.51 32.21
N GLY A 618 -10.38 24.06 31.09
CA GLY A 618 -9.13 24.59 30.53
C GLY A 618 -7.87 24.13 31.26
N GLY A 619 -7.98 23.13 32.13
CA GLY A 619 -6.85 22.47 32.78
C GLY A 619 -6.08 21.61 31.79
N THR A 620 -4.75 21.62 31.90
CA THR A 620 -3.84 20.88 31.02
C THR A 620 -3.06 19.83 31.80
N GLU A 621 -2.92 18.64 31.23
CA GLU A 621 -2.07 17.56 31.72
C GLU A 621 -1.13 17.09 30.62
N PHE A 622 0.10 16.75 30.96
CA PHE A 622 1.14 16.34 30.02
C PHE A 622 1.65 14.95 30.40
N TYR A 623 1.78 14.08 29.42
CA TYR A 623 2.12 12.69 29.64
C TYR A 623 2.79 12.04 28.44
N ALA A 624 3.42 10.89 28.65
CA ALA A 624 4.06 10.11 27.59
C ALA A 624 4.02 8.63 27.94
N GLY A 625 4.20 7.76 26.95
CA GLY A 625 4.23 6.33 27.19
C GLY A 625 4.24 5.50 25.92
N ARG A 626 3.84 4.23 26.07
CA ARG A 626 3.62 3.30 24.96
C ARG A 626 2.14 3.34 24.57
N ALA A 627 1.87 3.35 23.28
CA ALA A 627 0.50 3.16 22.81
C ALA A 627 -0.04 1.80 23.30
N GLN A 628 -1.36 1.72 23.42
CA GLN A 628 -2.09 0.49 23.68
C GLN A 628 -3.07 0.23 22.53
N SER A 629 -3.75 -0.91 22.59
CA SER A 629 -4.86 -1.21 21.69
C SER A 629 -6.12 -1.65 22.43
N VAL A 630 -7.25 -1.45 21.76
CA VAL A 630 -8.48 -2.19 22.03
C VAL A 630 -8.69 -3.17 20.89
N ASP A 631 -8.75 -4.45 21.23
CA ASP A 631 -8.86 -5.53 20.28
C ASP A 631 -10.35 -5.82 20.06
N LEU A 632 -10.81 -5.73 18.82
CA LEU A 632 -12.17 -6.08 18.45
C LEU A 632 -12.15 -7.39 17.69
N CYS A 633 -13.16 -8.21 17.91
CA CYS A 633 -13.26 -9.50 17.26
C CYS A 633 -13.94 -9.34 15.91
N SER A 634 -13.22 -9.72 14.85
CA SER A 634 -13.80 -9.96 13.53
C SER A 634 -14.19 -11.44 13.41
N VAL A 635 -14.62 -11.86 12.22
CA VAL A 635 -15.07 -13.23 11.95
C VAL A 635 -13.97 -14.28 12.24
N SER A 636 -12.68 -13.93 12.14
CA SER A 636 -11.53 -14.86 12.27
C SER A 636 -10.63 -14.74 13.49
N ALA A 637 -10.59 -13.60 14.15
CA ALA A 637 -9.67 -13.32 15.25
C ALA A 637 -10.07 -12.01 15.94
N CYS A 638 -9.71 -11.85 17.22
CA CYS A 638 -9.64 -10.52 17.81
C CYS A 638 -8.24 -9.96 17.52
N PHE A 639 -8.19 -8.78 16.92
CA PHE A 639 -6.95 -8.08 16.66
C PHE A 639 -7.11 -6.61 17.01
N PRO A 640 -6.01 -5.86 17.20
CA PRO A 640 -6.07 -4.44 17.48
C PRO A 640 -6.79 -3.68 16.35
N HIS A 641 -7.96 -3.12 16.66
CA HIS A 641 -8.73 -2.29 15.74
C HIS A 641 -8.67 -0.80 16.09
N ILE A 642 -8.36 -0.51 17.35
CA ILE A 642 -8.24 0.86 17.87
C ILE A 642 -6.90 0.97 18.59
N THR A 643 -6.08 1.95 18.20
CA THR A 643 -4.90 2.40 18.93
C THR A 643 -5.32 3.46 19.95
N THR A 644 -4.78 3.37 21.17
CA THR A 644 -5.02 4.36 22.23
C THR A 644 -3.71 4.93 22.75
N TYR A 645 -3.78 6.19 23.23
CA TYR A 645 -2.68 6.92 23.85
C TYR A 645 -3.04 7.27 25.32
N PRO A 646 -2.90 6.31 26.25
CA PRO A 646 -3.51 6.39 27.57
C PRO A 646 -2.95 7.51 28.45
N GLU A 647 -3.82 8.22 29.15
CA GLU A 647 -3.46 9.19 30.17
C GLU A 647 -2.84 8.50 31.40
N PRO A 648 -2.20 9.26 32.32
CA PRO A 648 -1.78 8.71 33.60
C PRO A 648 -2.98 8.32 34.48
N GLU A 649 -3.06 7.05 34.89
CA GLU A 649 -4.07 6.63 35.86
C GLU A 649 -3.73 7.16 37.27
N THR A 650 -4.69 7.79 37.94
CA THR A 650 -4.54 8.21 39.35
C THR A 650 -4.49 7.04 40.34
N ALA A 651 -4.79 5.79 39.91
CA ALA A 651 -4.93 4.64 40.78
C ALA A 651 -4.21 3.38 40.24
N ASN A 652 -2.97 3.20 40.68
CA ASN A 652 -2.21 1.94 40.71
C ASN A 652 -1.68 1.35 39.38
N ARG A 653 -0.53 1.89 38.97
CA ARG A 653 0.36 1.39 37.91
C ARG A 653 0.74 -0.10 38.00
N ALA A 654 0.61 -0.74 39.17
CA ALA A 654 0.91 -2.16 39.33
C ALA A 654 -0.15 -3.08 38.70
N THR A 655 -1.35 -2.57 38.39
CA THR A 655 -2.46 -3.32 37.80
C THR A 655 -2.79 -2.93 36.35
N ASN A 656 -2.31 -1.78 35.86
CA ASN A 656 -2.43 -1.38 34.45
C ASN A 656 -1.07 -0.91 33.87
N PRO A 657 -0.24 -1.85 33.36
CA PRO A 657 1.12 -1.57 32.92
C PRO A 657 1.24 -0.70 31.66
N GLY A 658 0.15 -0.35 30.98
CA GLY A 658 0.18 0.53 29.80
C GLY A 658 -0.45 1.91 29.99
N SER A 659 -0.73 2.32 31.23
CA SER A 659 -1.06 3.73 31.52
C SER A 659 0.10 4.66 31.18
N GLY A 660 -0.22 5.88 30.73
CA GLY A 660 0.75 6.93 30.47
C GLY A 660 1.46 7.40 31.74
N LEU A 661 2.55 8.13 31.57
CA LEU A 661 3.33 8.70 32.67
C LEU A 661 3.27 10.21 32.62
N THR A 662 3.02 10.83 33.77
CA THR A 662 3.04 12.29 33.89
C THR A 662 4.41 12.83 33.56
N GLU A 663 4.45 13.81 32.67
CA GLU A 663 5.67 14.50 32.25
C GLU A 663 5.58 16.01 32.51
N PRO A 664 6.72 16.69 32.70
CA PRO A 664 6.75 18.15 32.69
C PRO A 664 6.36 18.69 31.31
N GLY A 665 5.45 19.66 31.27
CA GLY A 665 5.09 20.35 30.03
C GLY A 665 4.54 21.74 30.26
N ALA A 666 4.36 22.49 29.17
CA ALA A 666 3.80 23.83 29.19
C ALA A 666 3.02 24.11 27.89
N LEU A 667 1.89 24.81 28.04
CA LEU A 667 1.16 25.47 26.95
C LEU A 667 1.39 26.97 27.08
N THR A 668 2.11 27.56 26.12
CA THR A 668 2.46 28.99 26.11
C THR A 668 1.80 29.67 24.92
N CYS A 669 0.92 30.62 25.19
CA CYS A 669 0.24 31.41 24.16
C CYS A 669 0.71 32.88 24.20
N PRO A 670 0.92 33.54 23.05
CA PRO A 670 1.24 34.96 23.02
C PRO A 670 0.12 35.81 23.63
N ALA A 671 0.49 36.90 24.30
CA ALA A 671 -0.48 37.84 24.86
C ALA A 671 -1.28 38.54 23.75
N ALA A 672 -2.57 38.76 23.99
CA ALA A 672 -3.44 39.42 23.02
C ALA A 672 -3.03 40.89 22.79
N PRO A 673 -3.07 41.41 21.55
CA PRO A 673 -3.39 40.69 20.30
C PRO A 673 -2.20 39.82 19.85
N ALA A 674 -2.42 38.52 19.68
CA ALA A 674 -1.36 37.57 19.35
C ALA A 674 -0.92 37.72 17.87
N THR A 675 0.38 37.71 17.63
CA THR A 675 0.99 37.70 16.29
C THR A 675 1.72 36.41 15.96
N GLY A 676 1.51 35.34 16.75
CA GLY A 676 2.20 34.06 16.61
C GLY A 676 1.42 32.90 17.23
N PRO A 677 1.87 31.65 16.99
CA PRO A 677 1.19 30.45 17.48
C PRO A 677 1.31 30.28 19.00
N CYS A 678 0.36 29.55 19.57
CA CYS A 678 0.54 28.90 20.86
C CYS A 678 1.50 27.72 20.70
N GLN A 679 2.31 27.45 21.72
CA GLN A 679 3.27 26.37 21.71
C GLN A 679 2.98 25.39 22.85
N ILE A 680 2.85 24.11 22.50
CA ILE A 680 2.81 22.98 23.42
C ILE A 680 4.23 22.43 23.50
N THR A 681 4.80 22.32 24.70
CA THR A 681 6.12 21.70 24.92
C THR A 681 6.01 20.63 25.98
N ILE A 682 6.49 19.43 25.67
CA ILE A 682 6.52 18.28 26.57
C ILE A 682 7.97 17.84 26.72
N ARG A 683 8.45 17.74 27.96
CA ARG A 683 9.82 17.29 28.29
C ARG A 683 9.75 15.86 28.83
N ILE A 684 9.91 14.90 27.94
CA ILE A 684 9.74 13.48 28.20
C ILE A 684 11.06 12.88 28.70
N LYS A 685 11.02 12.10 29.77
CA LYS A 685 12.19 11.33 30.19
C LYS A 685 12.41 10.21 29.17
N ALA A 686 13.62 10.12 28.59
CA ALA A 686 13.91 9.10 27.60
C ALA A 686 13.58 7.68 28.10
N ALA A 687 13.81 7.39 29.39
CA ALA A 687 13.50 6.10 30.02
C ALA A 687 12.01 5.70 29.94
N ASP A 688 11.11 6.67 29.85
CA ASP A 688 9.67 6.46 29.80
C ASP A 688 9.19 6.10 28.38
N VAL A 689 10.04 6.33 27.37
CA VAL A 689 9.75 6.10 25.95
C VAL A 689 10.81 5.28 25.21
N GLY A 690 11.31 4.22 25.86
CA GLY A 690 12.22 3.26 25.21
C GLY A 690 13.70 3.67 25.21
N THR A 691 14.06 4.72 25.94
CA THR A 691 15.44 5.21 26.13
C THR A 691 16.13 5.59 24.82
N PRO A 692 15.54 6.46 23.98
CA PRO A 692 16.20 6.93 22.76
C PRO A 692 17.54 7.59 23.09
N THR A 693 18.49 7.41 22.18
CA THR A 693 19.86 7.93 22.25
C THR A 693 20.18 8.74 21.01
N SER A 694 21.38 9.32 20.92
CA SER A 694 21.79 10.08 19.74
C SER A 694 21.90 9.26 18.45
N SER A 695 21.97 7.93 18.55
CA SER A 695 21.96 7.00 17.42
C SER A 695 20.60 6.36 17.16
N SER A 696 19.58 6.68 17.96
CA SER A 696 18.23 6.16 17.74
C SER A 696 17.57 6.86 16.55
N LEU A 697 16.83 6.08 15.76
CA LEU A 697 15.90 6.57 14.76
C LEU A 697 14.49 6.46 15.35
N LEU A 698 13.77 7.57 15.39
CA LEU A 698 12.35 7.59 15.72
C LEU A 698 11.61 7.76 14.41
N GLU A 699 10.92 6.72 13.99
CA GLU A 699 10.30 6.62 12.67
C GLU A 699 8.88 7.17 12.70
N GLU A 700 8.44 7.70 11.56
CA GLU A 700 7.03 8.09 11.31
C GLU A 700 6.47 8.98 12.43
N VAL A 701 7.24 10.00 12.77
CA VAL A 701 6.80 11.02 13.72
C VAL A 701 5.64 11.77 13.11
N GLY A 702 4.48 11.69 13.78
CA GLY A 702 3.27 12.41 13.43
C GLY A 702 2.67 13.09 14.66
N SER A 703 2.15 14.31 14.48
CA SER A 703 1.43 15.05 15.53
C SER A 703 -0.02 15.24 15.15
N TYR A 704 -0.94 15.01 16.08
CA TYR A 704 -2.37 14.94 15.86
C TYR A 704 -3.12 15.72 16.95
N ALA A 705 -4.16 16.45 16.54
CA ALA A 705 -5.10 17.13 17.41
C ALA A 705 -6.43 16.38 17.37
N LEU A 706 -6.76 15.73 18.49
CA LEU A 706 -7.89 14.82 18.64
C LEU A 706 -8.96 15.42 19.56
N SER A 707 -10.22 15.11 19.28
CA SER A 707 -11.36 15.41 20.15
C SER A 707 -11.99 14.12 20.67
N SER A 708 -12.30 14.04 21.96
CA SER A 708 -12.83 12.81 22.58
C SER A 708 -13.87 13.13 23.65
N THR A 709 -14.71 12.14 23.98
CA THR A 709 -15.73 12.24 25.03
C THR A 709 -15.26 11.70 26.39
N HIS A 710 -14.13 11.00 26.40
CA HIS A 710 -13.53 10.33 27.55
C HIS A 710 -12.03 10.11 27.31
N GLN A 711 -11.31 9.81 28.39
CA GLN A 711 -9.89 9.46 28.36
C GLN A 711 -9.65 8.20 27.53
N GLN A 712 -8.60 8.19 26.71
CA GLN A 712 -8.30 7.07 25.82
C GLN A 712 -7.91 5.81 26.59
N GLY A 713 -7.25 5.97 27.74
CA GLY A 713 -6.92 4.85 28.64
C GLY A 713 -8.16 4.16 29.24
N ALA A 714 -9.33 4.80 29.17
CA ALA A 714 -10.60 4.27 29.67
C ALA A 714 -11.50 3.70 28.56
N THR A 715 -11.04 3.64 27.31
CA THR A 715 -11.84 3.11 26.20
C THR A 715 -12.06 1.60 26.36
N SER A 716 -13.31 1.20 26.54
CA SER A 716 -13.72 -0.21 26.59
C SER A 716 -13.96 -0.79 25.20
N ASN A 717 -13.96 -2.12 25.08
CA ASN A 717 -14.36 -2.81 23.84
C ASN A 717 -15.77 -2.41 23.38
N LEU A 718 -16.71 -2.14 24.30
CA LEU A 718 -18.06 -1.67 23.93
C LEU A 718 -18.02 -0.26 23.29
N GLN A 719 -17.19 0.63 23.82
CA GLN A 719 -17.01 1.97 23.24
C GLN A 719 -16.31 1.89 21.89
N ALA A 720 -15.22 1.13 21.78
CA ALA A 720 -14.51 0.89 20.51
C ALA A 720 -15.44 0.23 19.46
N GLN A 721 -16.23 -0.76 19.85
CA GLN A 721 -17.24 -1.38 18.98
C GLN A 721 -18.30 -0.36 18.52
N ALA A 722 -18.66 0.62 19.34
CA ALA A 722 -19.57 1.70 18.98
C ALA A 722 -18.89 2.86 18.22
N ASP A 723 -17.58 2.77 17.99
CA ASP A 723 -16.74 3.85 17.45
C ASP A 723 -16.69 5.12 18.31
N ASN A 724 -16.99 4.98 19.59
CA ASN A 724 -16.76 6.04 20.57
C ASN A 724 -15.29 6.05 20.95
N VAL A 725 -14.48 6.60 20.05
CA VAL A 725 -13.03 6.74 20.12
C VAL A 725 -12.65 8.17 19.72
N PRO A 726 -11.41 8.63 19.96
CA PRO A 726 -11.01 9.98 19.57
C PRO A 726 -11.19 10.22 18.07
N LEU A 727 -11.72 11.39 17.72
CA LEU A 727 -11.79 11.89 16.35
C LEU A 727 -10.58 12.78 16.07
N GLU A 728 -9.82 12.48 15.02
CA GLU A 728 -8.81 13.39 14.49
C GLU A 728 -9.44 14.61 13.83
N ILE A 729 -9.13 15.79 14.36
CA ILE A 729 -9.50 17.09 13.77
C ILE A 729 -8.38 17.60 12.87
N ASP A 730 -7.13 17.44 13.32
CA ASP A 730 -5.97 17.89 12.59
C ASP A 730 -4.72 17.04 12.80
N GLY A 731 -3.76 17.17 11.89
CA GLY A 731 -2.54 16.40 11.84
C GLY A 731 -1.40 17.13 11.13
N ILE A 732 -0.19 16.67 11.39
CA ILE A 732 1.04 16.92 10.61
C ILE A 732 1.79 15.59 10.59
N CYS A 733 1.95 15.02 9.40
CA CYS A 733 2.59 13.73 9.19
C CYS A 733 3.33 13.73 7.84
N CYS A 734 4.45 13.01 7.67
CA CYS A 734 5.28 12.37 8.70
C CYS A 734 6.77 12.59 8.41
N TYR A 735 7.61 12.47 9.44
CA TYR A 735 9.07 12.57 9.31
C TYR A 735 9.79 11.58 10.22
N ASN A 736 11.03 11.24 9.89
CA ASN A 736 11.91 10.52 10.81
C ASN A 736 12.70 11.51 11.65
N PHE A 737 12.85 11.26 12.95
CA PHE A 737 13.71 12.02 13.85
C PHE A 737 15.00 11.28 14.18
N GLY A 738 16.11 12.01 14.17
CA GLY A 738 17.43 11.55 14.61
C GLY A 738 18.25 12.72 15.13
N VAL A 739 19.05 12.51 16.18
CA VAL A 739 19.79 13.59 16.86
C VAL A 739 20.92 14.15 16.00
N THR A 740 21.49 13.33 15.13
CA THR A 740 22.51 13.75 14.17
C THR A 740 21.83 13.93 12.81
N PRO A 741 21.70 15.16 12.28
CA PRO A 741 21.29 15.35 10.90
C PRO A 741 22.30 14.62 10.03
N ALA A 742 21.83 13.69 9.19
CA ALA A 742 22.70 12.97 8.29
C ALA A 742 23.36 13.99 7.35
N THR A 743 24.66 14.21 7.52
CA THR A 743 25.46 14.89 6.50
C THR A 743 25.36 14.07 5.23
N GLN A 744 24.87 14.67 4.13
CA GLN A 744 24.96 14.04 2.82
C GLN A 744 26.42 13.71 2.54
N VAL A 745 26.77 12.43 2.66
CA VAL A 745 27.90 11.90 1.90
C VAL A 745 27.28 11.61 0.54
N PRO A 746 27.53 12.41 -0.51
CA PRO A 746 27.11 12.00 -1.84
C PRO A 746 27.71 10.62 -2.09
N GLU A 747 26.87 9.64 -2.36
CA GLU A 747 27.29 8.36 -2.91
C GLU A 747 27.80 8.62 -4.33
N SER A 748 29.01 9.19 -4.42
CA SER A 748 29.83 9.01 -5.60
C SER A 748 30.11 7.51 -5.70
N PRO A 749 29.96 6.90 -6.89
CA PRO A 749 30.18 5.48 -7.07
C PRO A 749 31.64 5.16 -6.75
N TRP A 750 31.88 4.57 -5.58
CA TRP A 750 33.19 4.02 -5.21
C TRP A 750 33.67 2.93 -6.19
N ALA A 751 32.81 2.49 -7.10
CA ALA A 751 33.13 1.59 -8.21
C ALA A 751 34.08 2.22 -9.27
N ALA A 752 34.19 3.55 -9.39
CA ALA A 752 35.04 4.17 -10.41
C ALA A 752 36.50 4.43 -9.96
N LEU A 753 36.81 4.36 -8.66
CA LEU A 753 38.16 4.67 -8.13
C LEU A 753 39.04 3.43 -7.87
N LEU A 754 38.46 2.24 -7.80
CA LEU A 754 39.21 0.99 -7.60
C LEU A 754 40.04 0.53 -8.82
N PRO A 755 39.67 0.80 -10.09
CA PRO A 755 40.55 0.52 -11.22
C PRO A 755 41.76 1.47 -11.29
N GLY A 756 41.61 2.73 -10.84
CA GLY A 756 42.65 3.76 -10.92
C GLY A 756 43.77 3.58 -9.89
N LEU A 757 43.44 3.20 -8.65
CA LEU A 757 44.42 2.94 -7.60
C LEU A 757 45.21 1.63 -7.82
N GLY A 758 44.59 0.62 -8.44
CA GLY A 758 45.27 -0.62 -8.83
C GLY A 758 46.29 -0.45 -9.95
N LEU A 759 45.99 0.38 -10.95
CA LEU A 759 46.90 0.67 -12.07
C LEU A 759 48.10 1.56 -11.67
N ALA A 760 47.92 2.49 -10.72
CA ALA A 760 49.02 3.32 -10.20
C ALA A 760 50.04 2.50 -9.38
N LEU A 761 49.59 1.51 -8.61
CA LEU A 761 50.46 0.63 -7.81
C LEU A 761 51.23 -0.40 -8.67
N ILE A 762 50.64 -0.87 -9.78
CA ILE A 762 51.35 -1.76 -10.72
C ILE A 762 52.37 -0.98 -11.57
N ALA A 763 52.09 0.26 -11.96
CA ALA A 763 53.05 1.12 -12.67
C ALA A 763 54.26 1.52 -11.79
N ALA A 764 54.04 1.78 -10.49
CA ALA A 764 55.12 2.05 -9.54
C ALA A 764 55.99 0.81 -9.22
N GLY A 765 55.38 -0.39 -9.23
CA GLY A 765 56.10 -1.66 -9.05
C GLY A 765 56.96 -2.07 -10.25
N VAL A 766 56.51 -1.79 -11.48
CA VAL A 766 57.27 -2.09 -12.71
C VAL A 766 58.36 -1.04 -12.98
N GLY A 767 58.21 0.19 -12.50
CA GLY A 767 59.25 1.24 -12.57
C GLY A 767 60.44 1.03 -11.64
N ARG A 768 60.29 0.27 -10.55
CA ARG A 768 61.37 -0.02 -9.58
C ARG A 768 62.21 -1.26 -9.91
N SER A 769 61.71 -2.21 -10.71
CA SER A 769 62.48 -3.40 -11.11
C SER A 769 63.42 -3.18 -12.31
N ARG A 770 63.25 -2.07 -13.06
CA ARG A 770 64.15 -1.67 -14.17
C ARG A 770 65.33 -0.79 -13.77
N ARG A 771 65.47 -0.38 -12.49
CA ARG A 771 66.63 0.39 -11.98
C ARG A 771 67.66 -0.44 -11.18
N ALA A 772 67.44 -1.75 -11.01
CA ALA A 772 68.33 -2.64 -10.24
C ALA A 772 69.17 -3.62 -11.11
N ARG A 773 69.24 -3.41 -12.44
CA ARG A 773 70.16 -4.12 -13.34
C ARG A 773 70.97 -3.11 -14.15
N GLY A 774 71.99 -2.53 -13.52
CA GLY A 774 72.87 -1.58 -14.18
C GLY A 774 73.79 -0.81 -13.24
N ARG A 775 74.53 -1.50 -12.36
CA ARG A 775 75.71 -0.94 -11.68
C ARG A 775 76.52 -2.04 -10.99
N ALA A 776 77.35 -2.71 -11.77
CA ALA A 776 78.59 -3.31 -11.31
C ALA A 776 79.60 -3.07 -12.43
N VAL A 777 80.71 -2.38 -12.12
CA VAL A 777 82.05 -2.38 -12.76
C VAL A 777 82.73 -0.99 -12.62
N ARG A 778 83.93 -0.98 -11.97
CA ARG A 778 84.99 0.05 -11.83
C ARG A 778 84.74 1.18 -10.80
N SER A 779 85.67 1.57 -9.91
CA SER A 779 87.15 1.50 -9.79
C SER A 779 87.56 1.46 -8.29
N ALA A 780 88.53 0.67 -7.82
CA ALA A 780 89.98 0.91 -7.78
C ALA A 780 90.45 2.25 -7.14
N ARG A 781 90.57 2.29 -5.80
CA ARG A 781 91.78 2.57 -5.02
C ARG A 781 91.50 2.44 -3.54
#